data_AF-A0A9K3PX55-F1
#
_entry.id   AF-A0A9K3PX55-F1
#
_cell.length_a   1.000
_cell.length_b   1.000
_cell.length_c   1.000
_cell.angle_alpha   90.00
_cell.angle_beta   90.00
_cell.angle_gamma   90.00
#
_symmetry.space_group_name_H-M   'P 1'
#
loop_
_entity.id
_entity.type
_entity.pdbx_description
1 polymer ?
#
loop_
_entity_poly.entity_id
_entity_poly.type
_entity_poly.pdbx_seq_one_letter_code
_entity_poly.pdbx_strand_id
1 'polypeptide(L)'
;MVEGLMMRQRTPKKDGVVSPGSNDIEGQGTDDRQDILDDVHKGHRRHSFRSSPRFYAFLASGMCALLYLVNVVTVTQDRRRATTSPEVTPSLLRPGRLSHSVFPNEDYDGTITECGIWMAPSSLRPNPGFGIFTTRNIAHDESILHQPDGVSIPLHDMRRRNDIPLWEERRNLWINVFGNYVWNYGVPDHNRYDNPPDMVDFQPGFGSLPNHHCLLAALGEAPTAHHPPYSDALLYIDNKNLTTKSPRRHGESPGTGAFSYSLGRDFYATRDLEAGEEIFLNYGHCKRNTDSTSSGWKKSIIYPVDVKEASRILKMYEPFDSKPWPGDSDLTSSKISSVLHKVVTEESEDAYVDANPVHVTSILAKFWKREERQKLFDKVTAIYNLPKRKVIDNLGSGSYTKDSYEKLFIKKLWFEVAKTTLDPAGKRDPKWIKENGKCLENLIPKKSTIPDAGFGGFAQFPISKGEIVVPAPVLHVVNKETLMLYERDVEDPEKHEIGMSLLINYCLNHPESSLLLCPMTSAILLNHCSERTRDCGPTGPNAMIRWSTGWDDPSVEWREKTLDAIREEKRRLLSFEVVALRDITPGEEVFIDYGVEWELAWQRHVNQWTPPKIGDHFLSAQEANERQGPVMDEFVSGDLRKSVNHPYLFTGCQYWESSAEEDSRDDDDDEGSRDLSVSNYTVPNKRWKSMSDAEILETYSSPGTEFVYGKGGYIDHEEHSHWPCSVIRQESDGLYTVRIHQSPLRGAEPTETDWDKNDLPRILTNYSQNSIHYFVKPSAIDQKLPGVFRHPIGIPDAIFPKQWKNIPARVFANSTLMVG
;
A
#
# COMPACT_ATOMS: atom_id res chain seq x y z
N MET A 1 37.85 45.86 -16.63
CA MET A 1 38.52 46.66 -17.68
C MET A 1 37.46 47.03 -18.71
N VAL A 2 37.28 48.34 -18.94
CA VAL A 2 36.62 49.02 -20.09
C VAL A 2 35.08 48.83 -20.16
N GLU A 3 34.27 49.79 -19.70
CA GLU A 3 33.69 50.96 -20.44
C GLU A 3 32.84 50.55 -21.66
N GLY A 4 31.65 51.09 -21.95
CA GLY A 4 30.98 52.28 -21.44
C GLY A 4 29.59 52.49 -22.08
N LEU A 5 28.95 53.57 -21.63
CA LEU A 5 27.63 54.12 -21.96
C LEU A 5 27.24 54.18 -23.45
N MET A 6 25.93 54.10 -23.76
CA MET A 6 25.12 55.30 -24.08
C MET A 6 23.64 55.00 -24.38
N MET A 7 22.76 55.77 -23.72
CA MET A 7 21.39 56.03 -24.13
C MET A 7 21.33 56.79 -25.47
N ARG A 8 20.27 56.59 -26.26
CA ARG A 8 19.59 57.69 -26.99
C ARG A 8 18.13 57.39 -27.29
N GLN A 9 17.36 58.47 -27.25
CA GLN A 9 15.91 58.61 -27.18
C GLN A 9 15.20 58.62 -28.56
N ARG A 10 13.90 58.24 -28.54
CA ARG A 10 12.70 58.80 -29.22
C ARG A 10 12.79 59.11 -30.74
N THR A 11 11.86 58.66 -31.60
CA THR A 11 10.46 59.15 -31.77
C THR A 11 9.73 58.41 -32.91
N PRO A 12 8.39 58.56 -33.07
CA PRO A 12 7.48 57.63 -33.76
C PRO A 12 6.96 58.12 -35.14
N LYS A 13 6.39 57.21 -35.94
CA LYS A 13 5.41 57.44 -37.05
C LYS A 13 4.66 56.12 -37.31
N LYS A 14 3.35 55.98 -37.04
CA LYS A 14 2.13 56.44 -37.76
C LYS A 14 1.83 55.75 -39.11
N ASP A 15 0.67 55.08 -39.07
CA ASP A 15 -0.39 54.87 -40.07
C ASP A 15 -0.14 53.98 -41.30
N GLY A 16 -1.05 53.02 -41.51
CA GLY A 16 -1.17 52.23 -42.73
C GLY A 16 -2.21 51.10 -42.66
N VAL A 17 -3.49 51.46 -42.69
CA VAL A 17 -4.63 50.55 -42.92
C VAL A 17 -4.74 50.24 -44.41
N VAL A 18 -4.72 48.95 -44.81
CA VAL A 18 -5.29 48.45 -46.09
C VAL A 18 -5.69 46.96 -45.93
N SER A 19 -6.98 46.64 -46.05
CA SER A 19 -7.51 45.37 -46.60
C SER A 19 -7.68 45.55 -48.13
N PRO A 20 -7.71 44.52 -49.01
CA PRO A 20 -8.66 43.38 -49.05
C PRO A 20 -7.97 42.08 -49.53
N GLY A 21 -8.56 40.92 -49.85
CA GLY A 21 -9.93 40.55 -50.19
C GLY A 21 -10.00 39.04 -50.49
N SER A 22 -11.23 38.57 -50.59
CA SER A 22 -11.72 37.25 -51.01
C SER A 22 -11.37 36.89 -52.46
N ASN A 23 -11.28 35.59 -52.76
CA ASN A 23 -11.96 34.98 -53.92
C ASN A 23 -11.92 33.45 -53.84
N ASP A 24 -13.11 32.86 -53.88
CA ASP A 24 -13.43 31.49 -54.31
C ASP A 24 -13.04 31.26 -55.77
N ILE A 25 -12.64 30.03 -56.15
CA ILE A 25 -13.01 29.40 -57.43
C ILE A 25 -13.09 27.86 -57.23
N GLU A 26 -14.23 27.32 -57.66
CA GLU A 26 -14.62 25.92 -57.82
C GLU A 26 -13.80 25.15 -58.88
N GLY A 27 -13.80 23.82 -58.78
CA GLY A 27 -13.40 22.92 -59.86
C GLY A 27 -13.84 21.48 -59.61
N GLN A 28 -14.96 21.10 -60.21
CA GLN A 28 -15.62 19.78 -60.17
C GLN A 28 -15.00 18.74 -61.13
N GLY A 29 -15.23 17.45 -60.81
CA GLY A 29 -15.43 16.34 -61.75
C GLY A 29 -14.20 15.47 -62.04
N THR A 30 -14.24 14.14 -62.16
CA THR A 30 -15.33 13.15 -62.29
C THR A 30 -14.79 11.72 -62.04
N ASP A 31 -15.66 10.84 -61.53
CA ASP A 31 -15.83 9.38 -61.75
C ASP A 31 -14.88 8.63 -62.71
N ASP A 32 -14.37 7.45 -62.32
CA ASP A 32 -15.05 6.16 -62.58
C ASP A 32 -14.24 4.91 -62.09
N ARG A 33 -14.94 4.06 -61.33
CA ARG A 33 -14.96 2.58 -61.22
C ARG A 33 -13.86 1.67 -61.84
N GLN A 34 -13.42 0.66 -61.06
CA GLN A 34 -13.85 -0.77 -61.13
C GLN A 34 -12.72 -1.79 -60.79
N ASP A 35 -13.01 -2.68 -59.83
CA ASP A 35 -12.54 -4.06 -59.58
C ASP A 35 -11.04 -4.45 -59.57
N ILE A 36 -10.60 -5.06 -58.45
CA ILE A 36 -10.02 -6.43 -58.36
C ILE A 36 -10.12 -6.89 -56.89
N LEU A 37 -10.89 -7.95 -56.68
CA LEU A 37 -10.84 -8.85 -55.52
C LEU A 37 -9.94 -10.04 -55.91
N ASP A 38 -9.03 -10.46 -55.04
CA ASP A 38 -8.92 -11.86 -54.58
C ASP A 38 -7.68 -12.07 -53.67
N ASP A 39 -7.87 -13.00 -52.72
CA ASP A 39 -6.90 -13.73 -51.89
C ASP A 39 -6.03 -12.97 -50.86
N VAL A 40 -6.34 -13.15 -49.57
CA VAL A 40 -5.61 -14.08 -48.68
C VAL A 40 -6.44 -14.32 -47.41
N HIS A 41 -7.01 -15.53 -47.31
CA HIS A 41 -7.55 -16.08 -46.08
C HIS A 41 -6.58 -17.15 -45.55
N LYS A 42 -6.14 -17.00 -44.29
CA LYS A 42 -5.98 -18.04 -43.24
C LYS A 42 -4.74 -17.79 -42.36
N GLY A 43 -4.97 -17.77 -41.04
CA GLY A 43 -3.94 -18.17 -40.08
C GLY A 43 -3.95 -17.47 -38.74
N HIS A 44 -5.04 -17.50 -37.97
CA HIS A 44 -4.99 -17.23 -36.53
C HIS A 44 -5.38 -18.48 -35.75
N ARG A 45 -4.37 -19.11 -35.15
CA ARG A 45 -4.51 -20.25 -34.24
C ARG A 45 -5.11 -19.76 -32.93
N ARG A 46 -6.34 -20.19 -32.64
CA ARG A 46 -6.89 -20.19 -31.27
C ARG A 46 -6.27 -21.34 -30.50
N HIS A 47 -5.50 -21.04 -29.46
CA HIS A 47 -5.12 -22.03 -28.45
C HIS A 47 -6.30 -22.20 -27.49
N SER A 48 -7.03 -23.31 -27.64
CA SER A 48 -8.00 -23.79 -26.64
C SER A 48 -7.25 -24.57 -25.55
N PHE A 49 -7.26 -24.08 -24.31
CA PHE A 49 -6.92 -24.90 -23.14
C PHE A 49 -8.10 -25.84 -22.87
N ARG A 50 -7.89 -27.14 -23.07
CA ARG A 50 -8.79 -28.21 -22.64
C ARG A 50 -8.41 -28.63 -21.23
N SER A 51 -9.31 -28.44 -20.27
CA SER A 51 -9.31 -29.12 -18.98
C SER A 51 -9.84 -30.55 -19.17
N SER A 52 -9.05 -31.56 -18.80
CA SER A 52 -9.49 -32.95 -18.67
C SER A 52 -9.57 -33.34 -17.20
N PRO A 53 -10.66 -33.95 -16.72
CA PRO A 53 -10.74 -34.48 -15.37
C PRO A 53 -10.25 -35.93 -15.36
N ARG A 54 -9.47 -36.31 -14.33
CA ARG A 54 -9.17 -37.71 -14.03
C ARG A 54 -9.46 -38.01 -12.56
N PHE A 55 -10.54 -38.78 -12.37
CA PHE A 55 -10.68 -39.94 -11.51
C PHE A 55 -9.67 -40.10 -10.36
N TYR A 56 -10.16 -40.09 -9.12
CA TYR A 56 -9.94 -41.17 -8.16
C TYR A 56 -11.13 -41.25 -7.19
N ALA A 57 -11.81 -42.39 -7.22
CA ALA A 57 -12.67 -42.87 -6.15
C ALA A 57 -12.05 -44.19 -5.67
N PHE A 58 -11.97 -44.42 -4.36
CA PHE A 58 -12.31 -45.68 -3.68
C PHE A 58 -11.95 -45.63 -2.16
N LEU A 59 -12.96 -45.98 -1.35
CA LEU A 59 -12.95 -46.60 0.00
C LEU A 59 -12.39 -45.85 1.21
N ALA A 60 -13.30 -45.46 2.12
CA ALA A 60 -13.36 -46.06 3.46
C ALA A 60 -14.71 -45.76 4.14
N SER A 61 -15.55 -46.79 4.20
CA SER A 61 -16.79 -46.85 5.00
C SER A 61 -16.45 -47.35 6.41
N GLY A 62 -17.04 -46.79 7.47
CA GLY A 62 -17.04 -47.48 8.76
C GLY A 62 -17.41 -46.67 10.00
N MET A 63 -18.66 -46.88 10.44
CA MET A 63 -19.17 -46.77 11.82
C MET A 63 -19.55 -45.38 12.36
N CYS A 64 -20.83 -45.04 12.18
CA CYS A 64 -21.58 -44.22 13.11
C CYS A 64 -22.83 -45.00 13.55
N ALA A 65 -22.96 -45.30 14.85
CA ALA A 65 -24.23 -45.66 15.46
C ALA A 65 -24.20 -45.51 16.99
N LEU A 66 -25.23 -44.79 17.47
CA LEU A 66 -26.01 -44.93 18.71
C LEU A 66 -25.71 -44.03 19.94
N LEU A 67 -26.70 -43.13 20.13
CA LEU A 67 -27.50 -42.86 21.36
C LEU A 67 -26.87 -42.04 22.49
N TYR A 68 -27.59 -41.26 23.31
CA TYR A 68 -28.86 -40.52 23.31
C TYR A 68 -28.94 -39.90 24.73
N LEU A 69 -29.63 -38.75 24.86
CA LEU A 69 -30.29 -38.20 26.06
C LEU A 69 -29.49 -37.70 27.29
N VAL A 70 -29.59 -36.38 27.48
CA VAL A 70 -30.26 -35.66 28.60
C VAL A 70 -30.05 -36.23 30.01
N ASN A 71 -29.44 -35.41 30.88
CA ASN A 71 -30.02 -35.19 32.21
C ASN A 71 -29.71 -33.80 32.77
N VAL A 72 -30.81 -33.17 33.17
CA VAL A 72 -30.95 -31.98 34.00
C VAL A 72 -30.51 -32.33 35.43
N VAL A 73 -29.65 -31.53 36.04
CA VAL A 73 -29.52 -31.48 37.51
C VAL A 73 -29.41 -30.03 37.97
N THR A 74 -30.52 -29.55 38.53
CA THR A 74 -30.60 -28.44 39.47
C THR A 74 -29.96 -28.84 40.80
N VAL A 75 -29.07 -28.01 41.36
CA VAL A 75 -28.76 -28.01 42.80
C VAL A 75 -28.84 -26.58 43.33
N THR A 76 -29.67 -26.44 44.35
CA THR A 76 -30.00 -25.27 45.15
C THR A 76 -28.93 -24.91 46.19
N GLN A 77 -28.94 -23.62 46.55
CA GLN A 77 -28.29 -22.90 47.65
C GLN A 77 -28.01 -23.70 48.96
N ASP A 78 -26.86 -23.44 49.61
CA ASP A 78 -26.83 -22.66 50.86
C ASP A 78 -25.42 -22.19 51.35
N ARG A 79 -25.30 -20.87 51.48
CA ARG A 79 -24.63 -19.97 52.47
C ARG A 79 -23.73 -20.52 53.62
N ARG A 80 -22.49 -19.99 53.75
CA ARG A 80 -22.01 -18.94 54.73
C ARG A 80 -20.49 -18.92 55.02
N ARG A 81 -20.02 -17.69 55.34
CA ARG A 81 -18.75 -17.19 55.94
C ARG A 81 -17.56 -16.99 54.98
N ALA A 82 -17.20 -15.77 54.57
CA ALA A 82 -16.76 -14.54 55.27
C ALA A 82 -15.23 -14.43 55.34
N THR A 83 -14.65 -13.52 54.55
CA THR A 83 -13.60 -12.57 54.94
C THR A 83 -13.40 -11.53 53.82
N THR A 84 -13.09 -10.31 54.25
CA THR A 84 -13.17 -9.02 53.57
C THR A 84 -11.93 -8.67 52.73
N SER A 85 -12.13 -8.11 51.53
CA SER A 85 -11.20 -7.21 50.83
C SER A 85 -11.96 -6.36 49.81
N PRO A 86 -11.51 -5.12 49.51
CA PRO A 86 -12.37 -4.05 49.02
C PRO A 86 -12.73 -4.18 47.54
N GLU A 87 -14.03 -4.04 47.26
CA GLU A 87 -14.59 -3.95 45.91
C GLU A 87 -14.18 -2.63 45.23
N VAL A 88 -13.50 -2.77 44.10
CA VAL A 88 -13.44 -1.74 43.06
C VAL A 88 -14.78 -1.79 42.32
N THR A 89 -15.52 -0.68 42.38
CA THR A 89 -16.77 -0.49 41.63
C THR A 89 -16.46 -0.25 40.15
N PRO A 90 -17.06 -0.97 39.20
CA PRO A 90 -16.99 -0.61 37.79
C PRO A 90 -17.94 0.57 37.55
N SER A 91 -17.37 1.76 37.37
CA SER A 91 -18.13 2.90 36.87
C SER A 91 -18.55 2.62 35.43
N LEU A 92 -19.86 2.57 35.20
CA LEU A 92 -20.48 2.66 33.88
C LEU A 92 -20.04 3.97 33.21
N LEU A 93 -19.00 3.89 32.37
CA LEU A 93 -18.61 4.95 31.46
C LEU A 93 -19.75 5.12 30.43
N ARG A 94 -20.47 6.24 30.54
CA ARG A 94 -21.26 6.76 29.43
C ARG A 94 -20.29 7.05 28.28
N PRO A 95 -20.64 6.79 27.01
CA PRO A 95 -19.82 7.19 25.88
C PRO A 95 -19.70 8.71 25.89
N GLY A 96 -18.53 9.18 26.32
CA GLY A 96 -18.15 10.58 26.26
C GLY A 96 -18.02 10.97 24.81
N ARG A 97 -18.62 12.11 24.48
CA ARG A 97 -18.57 12.76 23.17
C ARG A 97 -17.10 13.09 22.85
N LEU A 98 -16.42 12.21 22.11
CA LEU A 98 -15.10 12.47 21.55
C LEU A 98 -15.24 13.66 20.59
N SER A 99 -14.73 14.83 20.96
CA SER A 99 -14.57 15.92 20.01
C SER A 99 -13.46 15.53 19.05
N HIS A 100 -13.82 15.16 17.82
CA HIS A 100 -12.88 14.85 16.76
C HIS A 100 -12.19 16.15 16.32
N SER A 101 -11.08 16.51 16.96
CA SER A 101 -10.07 17.33 16.31
C SER A 101 -9.36 16.44 15.30
N VAL A 102 -9.41 16.80 14.02
CA VAL A 102 -8.92 16.01 12.86
C VAL A 102 -7.42 15.66 12.94
N PHE A 103 -6.68 16.19 13.90
CA PHE A 103 -5.33 15.75 14.25
C PHE A 103 -5.17 15.87 15.78
N PRO A 104 -5.39 14.82 16.59
CA PRO A 104 -5.02 14.86 17.99
C PRO A 104 -3.49 14.94 18.07
N ASN A 105 -2.98 16.16 18.19
CA ASN A 105 -1.56 16.44 18.51
C ASN A 105 -1.22 16.03 19.96
N GLU A 106 -2.15 15.47 20.73
CA GLU A 106 -2.10 15.42 22.19
C GLU A 106 -1.84 14.04 22.82
N ASP A 107 -1.93 12.94 22.08
CA ASP A 107 -1.66 11.59 22.66
C ASP A 107 -0.21 11.11 22.47
N TYR A 108 0.70 11.99 22.05
CA TYR A 108 2.12 11.74 22.27
C TYR A 108 2.40 11.97 23.76
N ASP A 109 2.41 10.89 24.54
CA ASP A 109 2.60 10.93 26.00
C ASP A 109 4.00 11.45 26.44
N GLY A 110 4.85 11.83 25.48
CA GLY A 110 6.20 12.33 25.70
C GLY A 110 7.16 11.29 26.27
N THR A 111 6.77 10.02 26.35
CA THR A 111 7.59 8.96 26.96
C THR A 111 8.66 8.42 26.01
N ILE A 112 8.42 8.49 24.69
CA ILE A 112 9.39 8.06 23.68
C ILE A 112 10.42 9.18 23.49
N THR A 113 11.57 9.08 24.13
CA THR A 113 12.62 10.12 24.06
C THR A 113 13.77 9.75 23.13
N GLU A 114 13.76 8.53 22.58
CA GLU A 114 14.79 8.02 21.71
C GLU A 114 14.22 7.13 20.60
N CYS A 115 14.99 6.99 19.52
CA CYS A 115 14.66 6.12 18.40
C CYS A 115 14.62 4.64 18.83
N GLY A 116 13.49 4.00 18.58
CA GLY A 116 13.22 2.59 18.83
C GLY A 116 13.41 1.71 17.59
N ILE A 117 13.28 2.25 16.37
CA ILE A 117 13.32 1.48 15.12
C ILE A 117 14.50 1.90 14.24
N TRP A 118 15.30 0.91 13.86
CA TRP A 118 16.61 1.11 13.25
C TRP A 118 16.79 0.25 12.01
N MET A 119 17.40 0.81 10.97
CA MET A 119 17.93 0.06 9.84
C MET A 119 19.38 -0.32 10.11
N ALA A 120 19.71 -1.60 10.08
CA ALA A 120 21.08 -2.09 10.31
C ALA A 120 21.37 -3.34 9.46
N PRO A 121 22.63 -3.80 9.33
CA PRO A 121 22.93 -5.05 8.63
C PRO A 121 22.07 -6.22 9.15
N SER A 122 21.35 -6.88 8.23
CA SER A 122 20.40 -7.95 8.55
C SER A 122 21.09 -9.11 9.27
N SER A 123 20.32 -9.81 10.09
CA SER A 123 20.69 -11.09 10.70
C SER A 123 20.44 -12.27 9.75
N LEU A 124 19.71 -12.10 8.66
CA LEU A 124 19.45 -13.16 7.68
C LEU A 124 20.73 -13.63 6.98
N ARG A 125 20.86 -14.95 6.83
CA ARG A 125 21.93 -15.58 6.04
C ARG A 125 21.32 -16.47 4.94
N PRO A 126 22.00 -16.63 3.79
CA PRO A 126 23.35 -16.15 3.44
C PRO A 126 23.41 -14.76 2.78
N ASN A 127 22.28 -14.08 2.61
CA ASN A 127 22.20 -12.81 1.86
C ASN A 127 22.00 -11.62 2.82
N PRO A 128 23.06 -11.11 3.46
CA PRO A 128 22.92 -9.98 4.38
C PRO A 128 22.71 -8.70 3.58
N GLY A 129 21.44 -8.29 3.44
CA GLY A 129 21.08 -6.92 3.14
C GLY A 129 21.05 -6.08 4.41
N PHE A 130 20.24 -5.03 4.39
CA PHE A 130 19.81 -4.35 5.60
C PHE A 130 18.53 -5.00 6.11
N GLY A 131 18.36 -4.99 7.42
CA GLY A 131 17.16 -5.40 8.13
C GLY A 131 16.68 -4.26 9.01
N ILE A 132 15.45 -4.40 9.51
CA ILE A 132 14.84 -3.44 10.41
C ILE A 132 14.83 -4.04 11.80
N PHE A 133 15.34 -3.33 12.78
CA PHE A 133 15.50 -3.80 14.15
C PHE A 133 14.74 -2.91 15.11
N THR A 134 14.22 -3.49 16.18
CA THR A 134 13.76 -2.72 17.34
C THR A 134 14.84 -2.66 18.41
N THR A 135 15.01 -1.52 19.09
CA THR A 135 15.83 -1.36 20.30
C THR A 135 14.99 -1.25 21.57
N ARG A 136 13.66 -1.37 21.44
CA ARG A 136 12.69 -1.41 22.54
C ARG A 136 11.85 -2.67 22.47
N ASN A 137 11.25 -3.06 23.59
CA ASN A 137 10.22 -4.09 23.54
C ASN A 137 8.96 -3.49 22.91
N ILE A 138 8.27 -4.26 22.08
CA ILE A 138 7.00 -3.87 21.46
C ILE A 138 6.01 -4.99 21.74
N ALA A 139 4.88 -4.65 22.36
CA ALA A 139 3.86 -5.63 22.71
C ALA A 139 3.04 -6.07 21.48
N HIS A 140 2.43 -7.24 21.54
CA HIS A 140 1.40 -7.67 20.58
C HIS A 140 0.31 -6.60 20.41
N ASP A 141 -0.11 -6.36 19.16
CA ASP A 141 -1.02 -5.31 18.70
C ASP A 141 -0.55 -3.86 18.93
N GLU A 142 0.66 -3.64 19.45
CA GLU A 142 1.23 -2.30 19.56
C GLU A 142 1.70 -1.80 18.18
N SER A 143 1.38 -0.55 17.84
CA SER A 143 1.92 0.11 16.66
C SER A 143 3.45 0.23 16.76
N ILE A 144 4.12 -0.10 15.66
CA ILE A 144 5.58 -0.10 15.55
C ILE A 144 6.11 1.33 15.57
N LEU A 145 5.45 2.25 14.86
CA LEU A 145 5.85 3.65 14.75
C LEU A 145 4.96 4.61 15.55
N HIS A 146 3.86 4.11 16.12
CA HIS A 146 2.79 4.85 16.77
C HIS A 146 2.05 5.86 15.87
N GLN A 147 2.26 5.76 14.56
CA GLN A 147 1.72 6.67 13.54
C GLN A 147 1.92 6.08 12.13
N PRO A 148 1.30 6.69 11.09
CA PRO A 148 1.48 6.27 9.71
C PRO A 148 2.94 6.42 9.27
N ASP A 149 3.45 5.47 8.48
CA ASP A 149 4.86 5.42 8.11
C ASP A 149 5.32 6.44 7.05
N GLY A 150 4.37 7.13 6.41
CA GLY A 150 4.64 8.11 5.35
C GLY A 150 3.38 8.55 4.62
N VAL A 151 3.54 8.89 3.33
CA VAL A 151 2.42 9.10 2.40
C VAL A 151 2.29 7.90 1.47
N SER A 152 1.05 7.65 1.07
CA SER A 152 0.69 6.65 0.06
C SER A 152 0.57 7.35 -1.29
N ILE A 153 1.28 6.89 -2.32
CA ILE A 153 1.34 7.53 -3.64
C ILE A 153 0.65 6.63 -4.67
N PRO A 154 -0.51 7.01 -5.21
CA PRO A 154 -1.16 6.23 -6.25
C PRO A 154 -0.32 6.24 -7.53
N LEU A 155 -0.04 5.05 -8.05
CA LEU A 155 0.56 4.86 -9.37
C LEU A 155 -0.49 4.35 -10.34
N HIS A 156 -0.66 5.05 -11.46
CA HIS A 156 -1.60 4.70 -12.51
C HIS A 156 -0.90 4.02 -13.70
N ASP A 157 -1.63 3.16 -14.42
CA ASP A 157 -1.23 2.56 -15.70
C ASP A 157 0.10 1.79 -15.68
N MET A 158 0.45 1.20 -14.54
CA MET A 158 1.74 0.50 -14.40
C MET A 158 1.75 -0.93 -14.96
N ARG A 159 0.60 -1.61 -15.08
CA ARG A 159 0.56 -3.08 -15.24
C ARG A 159 -0.09 -3.66 -16.50
N ARG A 160 -1.21 -3.13 -17.02
CA ARG A 160 -2.01 -3.89 -18.02
C ARG A 160 -2.20 -3.24 -19.40
N ARG A 161 -1.72 -2.01 -19.64
CA ARG A 161 -1.87 -1.32 -20.93
C ARG A 161 -0.69 -1.58 -21.87
N ASN A 162 -0.84 -2.53 -22.80
CA ASN A 162 0.18 -2.80 -23.83
C ASN A 162 0.09 -1.86 -25.05
N ASP A 163 -0.89 -0.96 -25.05
CA ASP A 163 -1.24 -0.02 -26.11
C ASP A 163 -0.61 1.38 -25.93
N ILE A 164 0.10 1.62 -24.82
CA ILE A 164 0.73 2.91 -24.53
C ILE A 164 2.23 2.94 -24.90
N PRO A 165 2.78 4.14 -25.20
CA PRO A 165 4.20 4.30 -25.45
C PRO A 165 5.08 3.78 -24.31
N LEU A 166 6.25 3.25 -24.68
CA LEU A 166 7.24 2.69 -23.75
C LEU A 166 6.71 1.52 -22.91
N TRP A 167 5.67 0.80 -23.37
CA TRP A 167 5.07 -0.32 -22.63
C TRP A 167 6.10 -1.32 -22.08
N GLU A 168 7.08 -1.76 -22.89
CA GLU A 168 8.09 -2.72 -22.42
C GLU A 168 8.96 -2.14 -21.30
N GLU A 169 9.37 -0.87 -21.40
CA GLU A 169 10.12 -0.18 -20.35
C GLU A 169 9.28 0.01 -19.09
N ARG A 170 8.00 0.40 -19.23
CA ARG A 170 7.05 0.53 -18.10
C ARG A 170 6.83 -0.80 -17.40
N ARG A 171 6.61 -1.87 -18.18
CA ARG A 171 6.46 -3.22 -17.66
C ARG A 171 7.73 -3.69 -16.95
N ASN A 172 8.91 -3.40 -17.50
CA ASN A 172 10.18 -3.73 -16.87
C ASN A 172 10.40 -2.93 -15.59
N LEU A 173 10.12 -1.63 -15.60
CA LEU A 173 10.14 -0.76 -14.42
C LEU A 173 9.22 -1.32 -13.34
N TRP A 174 7.99 -1.66 -13.72
CA TRP A 174 7.01 -2.25 -12.81
C TRP A 174 7.49 -3.59 -12.26
N ILE A 175 7.81 -4.58 -13.11
CA ILE A 175 8.12 -5.93 -12.66
C ILE A 175 9.44 -5.99 -11.88
N ASN A 176 10.45 -5.22 -12.30
CA ASN A 176 11.80 -5.36 -11.78
C ASN A 176 12.13 -4.35 -10.69
N VAL A 177 11.60 -3.13 -10.74
CA VAL A 177 11.93 -2.09 -9.76
C VAL A 177 10.81 -1.96 -8.73
N PHE A 178 9.59 -1.62 -9.14
CA PHE A 178 8.50 -1.29 -8.21
C PHE A 178 7.77 -2.51 -7.65
N GLY A 179 7.67 -3.60 -8.41
CA GLY A 179 6.85 -4.77 -8.10
C GLY A 179 7.23 -5.50 -6.81
N ASN A 180 8.42 -5.23 -6.28
CA ASN A 180 8.89 -5.74 -5.00
C ASN A 180 8.56 -4.81 -3.80
N TYR A 181 8.06 -3.60 -4.05
CA TYR A 181 7.90 -2.51 -3.07
C TYR A 181 6.54 -1.80 -3.14
N VAL A 182 5.62 -2.36 -3.92
CA VAL A 182 4.26 -1.85 -4.13
C VAL A 182 3.26 -2.87 -3.61
N TRP A 183 2.23 -2.35 -2.97
CA TRP A 183 1.26 -3.16 -2.26
C TRP A 183 -0.03 -3.21 -3.07
N ASN A 184 -0.40 -4.41 -3.52
CA ASN A 184 -1.62 -4.60 -4.31
C ASN A 184 -2.90 -4.67 -3.46
N TYR A 185 -2.76 -4.90 -2.14
CA TYR A 185 -3.86 -5.04 -1.21
C TYR A 185 -3.92 -3.80 -0.33
N GLY A 186 -4.85 -2.88 -0.58
CA GLY A 186 -4.99 -1.63 0.19
C GLY A 186 -4.60 -0.37 -0.57
N VAL A 187 -5.03 -0.23 -1.83
CA VAL A 187 -5.05 1.07 -2.51
C VAL A 187 -5.90 2.02 -1.66
N PRO A 188 -5.51 3.29 -1.44
CA PRO A 188 -6.32 4.23 -0.69
C PRO A 188 -7.75 4.28 -1.21
N ASP A 189 -8.68 4.54 -0.31
CA ASP A 189 -10.06 4.08 -0.52
C ASP A 189 -10.82 4.80 -1.62
N HIS A 190 -10.34 5.99 -1.99
CA HIS A 190 -10.84 6.76 -3.11
C HIS A 190 -10.17 6.35 -4.42
N ASN A 191 -8.90 5.97 -4.34
CA ASN A 191 -8.06 5.60 -5.48
C ASN A 191 -8.52 4.27 -6.11
N ARG A 192 -9.12 3.35 -5.36
CA ARG A 192 -9.60 2.08 -5.93
C ARG A 192 -10.70 2.22 -7.01
N TYR A 193 -11.55 3.24 -6.93
CA TYR A 193 -12.60 3.46 -7.93
C TYR A 193 -12.08 4.10 -9.21
N ASP A 194 -10.94 4.80 -9.10
CA ASP A 194 -10.37 5.53 -10.21
C ASP A 194 -9.88 4.62 -11.32
N ASN A 195 -9.33 3.42 -11.02
CA ASN A 195 -8.83 2.42 -12.00
C ASN A 195 -8.48 1.05 -11.33
N PRO A 196 -9.45 0.21 -10.93
CA PRO A 196 -9.22 -0.95 -10.05
C PRO A 196 -8.21 -2.03 -10.50
N PRO A 197 -8.01 -2.33 -11.80
CA PRO A 197 -7.01 -3.33 -12.19
C PRO A 197 -5.58 -2.77 -12.39
N ASP A 198 -5.44 -1.45 -12.54
CA ASP A 198 -4.21 -0.79 -13.02
C ASP A 198 -3.66 0.27 -12.08
N MET A 199 -4.38 0.54 -10.99
CA MET A 199 -3.87 1.36 -9.91
C MET A 199 -3.28 0.49 -8.81
N VAL A 200 -2.14 0.95 -8.34
CA VAL A 200 -1.38 0.35 -7.26
C VAL A 200 -0.90 1.46 -6.36
N ASP A 201 -0.74 1.14 -5.09
CA ASP A 201 -0.24 2.11 -4.14
C ASP A 201 1.25 1.87 -3.91
N PHE A 202 2.03 2.92 -4.14
CA PHE A 202 3.41 2.98 -3.68
C PHE A 202 3.43 3.62 -2.30
N GLN A 203 3.75 2.82 -1.29
CA GLN A 203 3.90 3.24 0.09
C GLN A 203 5.39 3.25 0.47
N PRO A 204 6.13 4.31 0.09
CA PRO A 204 7.47 4.54 0.61
C PRO A 204 7.37 4.85 2.10
N GLY A 205 8.25 4.26 2.89
CA GLY A 205 8.13 4.27 4.34
C GLY A 205 8.65 2.98 4.95
N PHE A 206 8.33 2.78 6.22
CA PHE A 206 8.72 1.61 6.97
C PHE A 206 8.26 0.32 6.30
N GLY A 207 7.04 0.22 5.78
CA GLY A 207 6.51 -1.03 5.21
C GLY A 207 7.39 -1.65 4.12
N SER A 208 8.10 -0.82 3.37
CA SER A 208 8.94 -1.24 2.24
C SER A 208 10.34 -1.79 2.62
N LEU A 209 10.73 -1.69 3.89
CA LEU A 209 12.10 -1.94 4.35
C LEU A 209 12.35 -3.29 5.07
N PRO A 210 11.42 -3.81 5.91
CA PRO A 210 11.58 -5.08 6.60
C PRO A 210 11.82 -6.23 5.63
N ASN A 211 12.73 -7.12 5.96
CA ASN A 211 12.96 -8.31 5.14
C ASN A 211 11.79 -9.30 5.21
N HIS A 212 11.69 -10.16 4.20
CA HIS A 212 10.74 -11.25 4.19
C HIS A 212 11.16 -12.41 5.10
N HIS A 213 10.27 -12.88 5.99
CA HIS A 213 10.43 -14.20 6.60
C HIS A 213 9.10 -14.82 7.04
N CYS A 214 8.66 -15.89 6.37
CA CYS A 214 7.33 -16.48 6.57
C CYS A 214 6.98 -16.95 7.98
N LEU A 215 7.95 -17.47 8.73
CA LEU A 215 7.73 -18.01 10.08
C LEU A 215 8.12 -17.05 11.20
N LEU A 216 8.87 -16.00 10.89
CA LEU A 216 9.37 -15.02 11.86
C LEU A 216 8.73 -13.65 11.66
N ALA A 217 7.88 -13.52 10.64
CA ALA A 217 7.07 -12.34 10.42
C ALA A 217 6.37 -11.94 11.70
N ALA A 218 6.56 -10.70 12.07
CA ALA A 218 6.05 -10.12 13.29
C ALA A 218 5.31 -8.81 13.01
N LEU A 219 5.10 -8.49 11.73
CA LEU A 219 4.37 -7.32 11.29
C LEU A 219 3.00 -7.74 10.78
N GLY A 220 1.99 -7.15 11.41
CA GLY A 220 0.68 -6.96 10.84
C GLY A 220 0.63 -5.58 10.21
N GLU A 221 -0.27 -5.41 9.27
CA GLU A 221 -0.62 -4.13 8.70
C GLU A 221 -2.10 -3.90 8.99
N ALA A 222 -2.42 -2.68 9.40
CA ALA A 222 -3.79 -2.23 9.47
C ALA A 222 -3.85 -0.90 8.70
N PRO A 223 -5.01 -0.52 8.17
CA PRO A 223 -5.27 0.86 7.88
C PRO A 223 -5.08 1.64 9.17
N THR A 224 -4.71 2.91 9.05
CA THR A 224 -4.41 3.75 10.20
C THR A 224 -5.66 3.90 11.07
N ALA A 225 -5.83 3.03 12.07
CA ALA A 225 -7.06 2.96 12.88
C ALA A 225 -7.36 4.28 13.62
N HIS A 226 -6.36 5.15 13.73
CA HIS A 226 -6.43 6.42 14.44
C HIS A 226 -6.42 7.67 13.54
N HIS A 227 -6.18 7.52 12.23
CA HIS A 227 -6.15 8.65 11.29
C HIS A 227 -6.91 8.32 10.01
N PRO A 228 -7.72 9.25 9.47
CA PRO A 228 -8.32 9.03 8.17
C PRO A 228 -7.19 8.83 7.15
N PRO A 229 -7.13 7.66 6.47
CA PRO A 229 -6.05 7.35 5.53
C PRO A 229 -6.05 8.28 4.31
N TYR A 230 -7.08 9.10 4.16
CA TYR A 230 -7.23 10.13 3.15
C TYR A 230 -7.70 11.44 3.76
N SER A 231 -6.99 12.52 3.48
CA SER A 231 -7.39 13.88 3.84
C SER A 231 -7.23 14.82 2.64
N ASP A 232 -8.27 14.93 1.82
CA ASP A 232 -8.41 16.01 0.85
C ASP A 232 -8.61 17.38 1.52
N ALA A 233 -8.74 17.39 2.85
CA ALA A 233 -8.84 18.59 3.65
C ALA A 233 -7.52 19.31 3.96
N LEU A 234 -6.38 18.75 3.55
CA LEU A 234 -5.07 19.34 3.84
C LEU A 234 -4.91 20.76 3.30
N LEU A 235 -5.56 21.06 2.17
CA LEU A 235 -5.53 22.39 1.56
C LEU A 235 -6.55 23.37 2.16
N TYR A 236 -7.44 22.91 3.04
CA TYR A 236 -8.32 23.84 3.76
C TYR A 236 -7.56 24.51 4.91
N ILE A 237 -7.62 25.83 4.89
CA ILE A 237 -7.27 26.64 6.05
C ILE A 237 -8.49 26.57 6.98
N ASP A 238 -8.33 25.98 8.18
CA ASP A 238 -9.40 25.91 9.17
C ASP A 238 -9.83 27.35 9.51
N ASN A 239 -10.99 27.71 8.99
CA ASN A 239 -11.48 29.09 8.98
C ASN A 239 -12.05 29.51 10.35
N LYS A 240 -11.94 28.67 11.38
CA LYS A 240 -12.51 28.92 12.71
C LYS A 240 -11.99 30.19 13.39
N ASN A 241 -10.84 30.74 12.96
CA ASN A 241 -10.25 31.94 13.57
C ASN A 241 -10.00 33.14 12.61
N LEU A 242 -10.34 33.05 11.32
CA LEU A 242 -10.12 34.15 10.38
C LEU A 242 -11.40 34.99 10.19
N THR A 243 -11.50 36.07 10.96
CA THR A 243 -12.56 37.09 10.86
C THR A 243 -12.46 37.98 9.61
N THR A 244 -11.56 37.67 8.67
CA THR A 244 -11.28 38.52 7.50
C THR A 244 -11.44 37.75 6.18
N LYS A 245 -12.47 38.17 5.41
CA LYS A 245 -12.69 37.98 3.96
C LYS A 245 -12.43 36.58 3.40
N SER A 246 -13.54 35.85 3.22
CA SER A 246 -13.78 34.67 2.36
C SER A 246 -12.71 33.56 2.38
N PRO A 247 -13.01 32.36 2.89
CA PRO A 247 -12.13 31.20 2.72
C PRO A 247 -11.76 31.04 1.24
N ARG A 248 -10.49 30.72 0.95
CA ARG A 248 -10.11 30.26 -0.38
C ARG A 248 -10.99 29.04 -0.72
N ARG A 249 -11.59 29.05 -1.90
CA ARG A 249 -12.40 27.92 -2.38
C ARG A 249 -11.49 26.75 -2.71
N HIS A 250 -11.99 25.52 -2.60
CA HIS A 250 -11.26 24.34 -3.03
C HIS A 250 -10.81 24.49 -4.50
N GLY A 251 -9.62 23.98 -4.82
CA GLY A 251 -9.00 24.11 -6.14
C GLY A 251 -8.25 25.43 -6.38
N GLU A 252 -8.49 26.49 -5.60
CA GLU A 252 -7.75 27.76 -5.72
C GLU A 252 -6.29 27.64 -5.30
N SER A 253 -5.96 26.62 -4.50
CA SER A 253 -4.58 26.34 -4.12
C SER A 253 -3.77 25.89 -5.34
N PRO A 254 -2.61 26.50 -5.63
CA PRO A 254 -1.70 25.97 -6.64
C PRO A 254 -1.12 24.60 -6.24
N GLY A 255 -1.23 24.20 -4.96
CA GLY A 255 -0.85 22.88 -4.47
C GLY A 255 -1.87 21.78 -4.75
N THR A 256 -3.07 22.12 -5.23
CA THR A 256 -4.12 21.14 -5.57
C THR A 256 -3.59 20.10 -6.54
N GLY A 257 -3.65 18.83 -6.11
CA GLY A 257 -3.16 17.68 -6.89
C GLY A 257 -1.64 17.56 -7.00
N ALA A 258 -0.85 18.41 -6.34
CA ALA A 258 0.61 18.40 -6.39
C ALA A 258 1.26 17.43 -5.37
N PHE A 259 0.49 16.89 -4.44
CA PHE A 259 0.95 15.92 -3.44
C PHE A 259 -0.14 14.88 -3.18
N SER A 260 0.20 13.83 -2.44
CA SER A 260 -0.77 12.83 -2.02
C SER A 260 -1.58 13.29 -0.82
N TYR A 261 -2.89 13.09 -0.90
CA TYR A 261 -3.81 13.24 0.23
C TYR A 261 -3.87 11.99 1.11
N SER A 262 -3.20 10.91 0.70
CA SER A 262 -3.23 9.64 1.39
C SER A 262 -2.02 9.46 2.29
N LEU A 263 -2.27 9.05 3.53
CA LEU A 263 -1.23 8.59 4.44
C LEU A 263 -0.92 7.11 4.19
N GLY A 264 0.29 6.69 4.55
CA GLY A 264 0.70 5.30 4.54
C GLY A 264 -0.03 4.47 5.60
N ARG A 265 0.39 3.21 5.77
CA ARG A 265 -0.22 2.30 6.76
C ARG A 265 0.32 2.54 8.15
N ASP A 266 -0.45 2.06 9.12
CA ASP A 266 0.09 1.75 10.43
C ASP A 266 0.51 0.28 10.45
N PHE A 267 1.65 0.02 11.07
CA PHE A 267 2.19 -1.32 11.22
C PHE A 267 2.16 -1.68 12.68
N TYR A 268 1.68 -2.88 13.02
CA TYR A 268 1.61 -3.33 14.40
C TYR A 268 2.31 -4.67 14.58
N ALA A 269 2.73 -4.96 15.81
CA ALA A 269 3.38 -6.22 16.12
C ALA A 269 2.35 -7.35 16.23
N THR A 270 2.48 -8.43 15.43
CA THR A 270 1.58 -9.62 15.53
C THR A 270 1.97 -10.58 16.65
N ARG A 271 3.02 -10.24 17.40
CA ARG A 271 3.55 -10.92 18.58
C ARG A 271 4.43 -9.95 19.35
N ASP A 272 4.73 -10.27 20.60
CA ASP A 272 5.73 -9.52 21.34
C ASP A 272 7.10 -9.59 20.62
N LEU A 273 7.74 -8.42 20.51
CA LEU A 273 9.08 -8.23 19.98
C LEU A 273 10.00 -7.77 21.10
N GLU A 274 11.13 -8.45 21.26
CA GLU A 274 12.15 -8.03 22.22
C GLU A 274 13.13 -7.02 21.60
N ALA A 275 13.61 -6.09 22.41
CA ALA A 275 14.69 -5.18 22.04
C ALA A 275 15.91 -5.96 21.51
N GLY A 276 16.31 -5.69 20.27
CA GLY A 276 17.39 -6.38 19.56
C GLY A 276 16.92 -7.30 18.44
N GLU A 277 15.63 -7.60 18.35
CA GLU A 277 15.07 -8.44 17.28
C GLU A 277 15.02 -7.71 15.93
N GLU A 278 15.31 -8.44 14.86
CA GLU A 278 14.97 -8.04 13.50
C GLU A 278 13.48 -8.27 13.27
N ILE A 279 12.82 -7.26 12.71
CA ILE A 279 11.43 -7.24 12.35
C ILE A 279 11.30 -7.76 10.92
N PHE A 280 10.49 -8.82 10.75
CA PHE A 280 10.22 -9.43 9.46
C PHE A 280 8.78 -9.23 9.03
N LEU A 281 8.58 -9.21 7.72
CA LEU A 281 7.30 -9.05 7.06
C LEU A 281 6.97 -10.29 6.21
N ASN A 282 5.68 -10.57 6.05
CA ASN A 282 5.20 -11.63 5.19
C ASN A 282 4.59 -11.05 3.90
N TYR A 283 5.34 -11.03 2.80
CA TYR A 283 4.87 -10.55 1.50
C TYR A 283 3.89 -11.49 0.77
N GLY A 284 3.28 -12.47 1.46
CA GLY A 284 2.37 -13.44 0.85
C GLY A 284 3.06 -14.53 -0.02
N HIS A 285 4.39 -14.60 0.00
CA HIS A 285 5.19 -15.54 -0.79
C HIS A 285 5.61 -16.81 -0.04
N CYS A 286 4.78 -17.29 0.87
CA CYS A 286 5.12 -18.42 1.75
C CYS A 286 4.82 -19.81 1.20
N LYS A 287 4.29 -19.89 -0.02
CA LYS A 287 4.13 -21.14 -0.77
C LYS A 287 5.19 -21.22 -1.86
N ARG A 288 5.91 -22.34 -1.93
CA ARG A 288 6.83 -22.60 -3.03
C ARG A 288 6.01 -22.97 -4.25
N ASN A 289 6.07 -22.15 -5.29
CA ASN A 289 5.42 -22.47 -6.55
C ASN A 289 6.39 -23.24 -7.43
N THR A 290 6.24 -24.56 -7.45
CA THR A 290 7.09 -25.52 -8.19
C THR A 290 7.04 -25.32 -9.70
N ASP A 291 5.94 -24.77 -10.23
CA ASP A 291 5.72 -24.59 -11.67
C ASP A 291 6.36 -23.33 -12.25
N SER A 292 6.86 -22.44 -11.39
CA SER A 292 7.43 -21.19 -11.86
C SER A 292 8.92 -21.34 -12.12
N THR A 293 9.33 -21.16 -13.37
CA THR A 293 10.72 -20.83 -13.79
C THR A 293 11.23 -19.51 -13.18
N SER A 294 10.58 -19.03 -12.12
CA SER A 294 10.62 -17.65 -11.67
C SER A 294 11.88 -17.33 -10.89
N SER A 295 12.47 -16.20 -11.27
CA SER A 295 13.37 -15.32 -10.51
C SER A 295 14.35 -15.99 -9.54
N GLY A 296 15.65 -15.94 -9.87
CA GLY A 296 16.72 -16.57 -9.09
C GLY A 296 16.72 -16.30 -7.59
N TRP A 297 16.19 -15.16 -7.12
CA TRP A 297 16.10 -14.82 -5.69
C TRP A 297 15.20 -15.77 -4.89
N LYS A 298 14.14 -16.34 -5.48
CA LYS A 298 13.25 -17.28 -4.77
C LYS A 298 13.97 -18.55 -4.34
N LYS A 299 14.99 -18.97 -5.09
CA LYS A 299 15.81 -20.13 -4.73
C LYS A 299 16.67 -19.88 -3.48
N SER A 300 16.90 -18.62 -3.14
CA SER A 300 17.66 -18.21 -1.95
C SER A 300 16.80 -18.01 -0.71
N ILE A 301 15.46 -18.15 -0.81
CA ILE A 301 14.55 -18.00 0.32
C ILE A 301 14.33 -19.34 1.00
N ILE A 302 14.46 -19.34 2.33
CA ILE A 302 14.04 -20.47 3.16
C ILE A 302 12.53 -20.40 3.34
N TYR A 303 11.82 -21.42 2.85
CA TYR A 303 10.36 -21.49 2.91
C TYR A 303 9.91 -22.20 4.19
N PRO A 304 8.66 -22.00 4.64
CA PRO A 304 8.08 -22.77 5.74
C PRO A 304 8.23 -24.27 5.59
N VAL A 305 8.08 -24.78 4.36
CA VAL A 305 8.23 -26.21 4.06
C VAL A 305 9.64 -26.74 4.37
N ASP A 306 10.68 -25.93 4.15
CA ASP A 306 12.06 -26.32 4.47
C ASP A 306 12.25 -26.44 5.99
N VAL A 307 11.72 -25.48 6.75
CA VAL A 307 11.80 -25.46 8.22
C VAL A 307 10.95 -26.58 8.83
N LYS A 308 9.77 -26.84 8.26
CA LYS A 308 8.88 -27.95 8.68
C LYS A 308 9.56 -29.29 8.47
N GLU A 309 10.20 -29.50 7.33
CA GLU A 309 10.93 -30.74 7.04
C GLU A 309 12.14 -30.91 7.96
N ALA A 310 12.93 -29.86 8.17
CA ALA A 310 14.03 -29.90 9.14
C ALA A 310 13.51 -30.23 10.56
N SER A 311 12.39 -29.65 10.96
CA SER A 311 11.77 -29.92 12.26
C SER A 311 11.25 -31.35 12.36
N ARG A 312 10.66 -31.91 11.29
CA ARG A 312 10.23 -33.31 11.21
C ARG A 312 11.41 -34.25 11.43
N ILE A 313 12.53 -34.01 10.74
CA ILE A 313 13.76 -34.78 10.90
C ILE A 313 14.30 -34.66 12.32
N LEU A 314 14.39 -33.45 12.89
CA LEU A 314 14.84 -33.25 14.28
C LEU A 314 14.00 -34.03 15.30
N LYS A 315 12.68 -34.11 15.10
CA LYS A 315 11.78 -34.86 15.98
C LYS A 315 12.07 -36.35 16.00
N MET A 316 12.66 -36.92 14.95
CA MET A 316 12.92 -38.36 14.86
C MET A 316 14.11 -38.81 15.71
N TYR A 317 14.92 -37.88 16.24
CA TYR A 317 16.18 -38.18 16.90
C TYR A 317 16.28 -37.63 18.33
N GLU A 318 17.21 -38.17 19.11
CA GLU A 318 17.49 -37.70 20.46
C GLU A 318 17.84 -36.20 20.49
N PRO A 319 17.24 -35.41 21.41
CA PRO A 319 16.42 -35.84 22.56
C PRO A 319 14.90 -35.86 22.33
N PHE A 320 14.41 -35.57 21.12
CA PHE A 320 12.97 -35.54 20.84
C PHE A 320 12.34 -36.93 20.76
N ASP A 321 13.12 -37.92 20.31
CA ASP A 321 12.74 -39.34 20.22
C ASP A 321 13.97 -40.22 20.53
N SER A 322 13.82 -41.53 20.42
CA SER A 322 14.75 -42.59 20.81
C SER A 322 15.83 -42.93 19.78
N LYS A 323 15.76 -42.41 18.54
CA LYS A 323 16.79 -42.70 17.53
C LYS A 323 18.04 -41.86 17.77
N PRO A 324 19.25 -42.43 17.70
CA PRO A 324 20.48 -41.66 17.81
C PRO A 324 20.70 -40.79 16.56
N TRP A 325 21.20 -39.57 16.73
CA TRP A 325 21.52 -38.68 15.62
C TRP A 325 22.59 -39.32 14.71
N PRO A 326 22.50 -39.21 13.38
CA PRO A 326 23.46 -39.83 12.48
C PRO A 326 24.88 -39.27 12.73
N GLY A 327 25.82 -40.09 13.20
CA GLY A 327 27.25 -39.74 13.21
C GLY A 327 27.77 -38.92 14.40
N ASP A 328 27.47 -39.31 15.64
CA ASP A 328 28.09 -38.73 16.86
C ASP A 328 29.64 -38.92 16.96
N SER A 329 30.31 -39.47 15.93
CA SER A 329 31.78 -39.56 15.83
C SER A 329 32.36 -38.58 14.80
N ASP A 330 33.43 -37.88 15.17
CA ASP A 330 34.15 -36.79 14.46
C ASP A 330 34.02 -36.75 12.92
N LEU A 331 33.08 -35.95 12.40
CA LEU A 331 32.86 -35.74 10.97
C LEU A 331 33.06 -34.27 10.57
N THR A 332 33.67 -34.07 9.39
CA THR A 332 33.85 -32.76 8.74
C THR A 332 32.54 -32.26 8.14
N SER A 333 32.37 -30.94 7.98
CA SER A 333 31.16 -30.30 7.42
C SER A 333 30.70 -30.84 6.06
N SER A 334 31.63 -31.29 5.22
CA SER A 334 31.33 -31.92 3.92
C SER A 334 30.65 -33.28 4.05
N LYS A 335 31.07 -34.11 5.01
CA LYS A 335 30.46 -35.41 5.26
C LYS A 335 29.09 -35.27 5.94
N ILE A 336 28.96 -34.28 6.84
CA ILE A 336 27.66 -33.92 7.44
C ILE A 336 26.61 -33.64 6.37
N SER A 337 26.98 -32.84 5.36
CA SER A 337 26.06 -32.51 4.26
C SER A 337 25.65 -33.74 3.45
N SER A 338 26.57 -34.70 3.21
CA SER A 338 26.24 -35.93 2.49
C SER A 338 25.32 -36.87 3.27
N VAL A 339 25.51 -36.97 4.59
CA VAL A 339 24.66 -37.78 5.46
C VAL A 339 23.26 -37.18 5.56
N LEU A 340 23.17 -35.86 5.76
CA LEU A 340 21.89 -35.16 5.83
C LEU A 340 21.14 -35.21 4.50
N HIS A 341 21.84 -35.07 3.37
CA HIS A 341 21.22 -35.24 2.06
C HIS A 341 20.62 -36.65 1.91
N LYS A 342 21.35 -37.69 2.34
CA LYS A 342 20.86 -39.06 2.30
C LYS A 342 19.61 -39.26 3.18
N VAL A 343 19.61 -38.72 4.40
CA VAL A 343 18.45 -38.74 5.31
C VAL A 343 17.24 -38.07 4.65
N VAL A 344 17.45 -36.91 4.02
CA VAL A 344 16.38 -36.18 3.32
C VAL A 344 15.85 -36.96 2.12
N THR A 345 16.70 -37.67 1.36
CA THR A 345 16.28 -38.34 0.11
C THR A 345 15.79 -39.78 0.27
N GLU A 346 16.30 -40.54 1.24
CA GLU A 346 16.07 -42.00 1.31
C GLU A 346 15.10 -42.43 2.42
N GLU A 347 14.99 -41.71 3.54
CA GLU A 347 14.28 -42.19 4.74
C GLU A 347 12.86 -41.59 4.91
N SER A 348 12.33 -40.91 3.89
CA SER A 348 11.17 -40.06 4.07
C SER A 348 10.02 -40.40 3.12
N GLU A 349 9.26 -41.45 3.46
CA GLU A 349 7.96 -41.73 2.83
C GLU A 349 6.97 -40.56 3.01
N ASP A 350 7.12 -39.78 4.10
CA ASP A 350 6.33 -38.58 4.42
C ASP A 350 7.08 -37.26 4.15
N ALA A 351 8.03 -37.25 3.20
CA ALA A 351 8.77 -36.01 2.89
C ALA A 351 7.80 -34.94 2.40
N TYR A 352 8.01 -33.70 2.84
CA TYR A 352 7.41 -32.60 2.12
C TYR A 352 8.01 -32.53 0.72
N VAL A 353 7.22 -32.91 -0.28
CA VAL A 353 7.59 -32.97 -1.71
C VAL A 353 8.23 -31.66 -2.20
N ASP A 354 7.85 -30.54 -1.58
CA ASP A 354 8.31 -29.21 -1.95
C ASP A 354 9.47 -28.68 -1.10
N ALA A 355 10.06 -29.42 -0.15
CA ALA A 355 11.21 -28.95 0.62
C ALA A 355 12.50 -28.93 -0.23
N ASN A 356 13.38 -27.95 0.00
CA ASN A 356 14.67 -27.83 -0.69
C ASN A 356 15.72 -28.53 0.17
N PRO A 357 16.31 -29.65 -0.28
CA PRO A 357 17.28 -30.40 0.52
C PRO A 357 18.48 -29.56 0.97
N VAL A 358 18.90 -28.55 0.19
CA VAL A 358 20.00 -27.66 0.55
C VAL A 358 19.64 -26.79 1.76
N HIS A 359 18.44 -26.21 1.77
CA HIS A 359 17.97 -25.40 2.89
C HIS A 359 17.76 -26.24 4.14
N VAL A 360 17.08 -27.39 4.00
CA VAL A 360 16.87 -28.35 5.09
C VAL A 360 18.22 -28.76 5.70
N THR A 361 19.18 -29.16 4.86
CA THR A 361 20.53 -29.53 5.30
C THR A 361 21.24 -28.38 6.02
N SER A 362 21.15 -27.15 5.50
CA SER A 362 21.77 -25.97 6.11
C SER A 362 21.22 -25.65 7.50
N ILE A 363 19.92 -25.88 7.73
CA ILE A 363 19.25 -25.73 9.02
C ILE A 363 19.72 -26.84 9.98
N LEU A 364 19.64 -28.10 9.55
CA LEU A 364 20.01 -29.25 10.37
C LEU A 364 21.49 -29.23 10.80
N ALA A 365 22.37 -28.68 9.96
CA ALA A 365 23.79 -28.53 10.30
C ALA A 365 24.03 -27.69 11.57
N LYS A 366 23.09 -26.81 11.95
CA LYS A 366 23.16 -26.02 13.21
C LYS A 366 22.95 -26.88 14.45
N PHE A 367 22.25 -27.99 14.31
CA PHE A 367 21.85 -28.88 15.39
C PHE A 367 22.68 -30.16 15.43
N TRP A 368 23.90 -30.13 14.88
CA TRP A 368 24.76 -31.31 14.84
C TRP A 368 25.24 -31.74 16.23
N LYS A 369 25.53 -30.78 17.12
CA LYS A 369 25.94 -31.07 18.50
C LYS A 369 24.71 -31.43 19.34
N ARG A 370 24.79 -32.53 20.09
CA ARG A 370 23.74 -32.96 21.03
C ARG A 370 23.31 -31.85 21.99
N GLU A 371 24.26 -31.06 22.49
CA GLU A 371 23.96 -29.93 23.39
C GLU A 371 23.03 -28.88 22.75
N GLU A 372 23.20 -28.56 21.47
CA GLU A 372 22.34 -27.60 20.78
C GLU A 372 20.94 -28.16 20.55
N ARG A 373 20.83 -29.46 20.25
CA ARG A 373 19.52 -30.16 20.20
C ARG A 373 18.84 -30.19 21.56
N GLN A 374 19.59 -30.44 22.63
CA GLN A 374 19.07 -30.43 23.99
C GLN A 374 18.56 -29.05 24.39
N LYS A 375 19.33 -27.98 24.14
CA LYS A 375 18.87 -26.60 24.36
C LYS A 375 17.59 -26.29 23.59
N LEU A 376 17.49 -26.74 22.33
CA LEU A 376 16.27 -26.59 21.55
C LEU A 376 15.10 -27.35 22.21
N PHE A 377 15.31 -28.61 22.56
CA PHE A 377 14.30 -29.45 23.20
C PHE A 377 13.80 -28.85 24.52
N ASP A 378 14.71 -28.37 25.38
CA ASP A 378 14.37 -27.77 26.66
C ASP A 378 13.52 -26.49 26.46
N LYS A 379 13.91 -25.64 25.49
CA LYS A 379 13.16 -24.44 25.11
C LYS A 379 11.75 -24.77 24.60
N VAL A 380 11.62 -25.77 23.73
CA VAL A 380 10.32 -26.15 23.14
C VAL A 380 9.45 -26.84 24.21
N THR A 381 10.04 -27.66 25.08
CA THR A 381 9.32 -28.39 26.15
C THR A 381 8.85 -27.48 27.28
N ALA A 382 9.53 -26.36 27.53
CA ALA A 382 9.08 -25.36 28.50
C ALA A 382 7.63 -24.88 28.23
N ILE A 383 7.16 -24.95 26.99
CA ILE A 383 5.78 -24.62 26.60
C ILE A 383 4.75 -25.60 27.18
N TYR A 384 5.06 -26.90 27.29
CA TYR A 384 4.11 -27.88 27.85
C TYR A 384 3.79 -27.62 29.33
N ASN A 385 4.68 -26.91 30.02
CA ASN A 385 4.47 -26.53 31.41
C ASN A 385 3.69 -25.21 31.55
N LEU A 386 3.40 -24.50 30.44
CA LEU A 386 2.59 -23.29 30.44
C LEU A 386 1.10 -23.61 30.21
N PRO A 387 0.18 -22.88 30.86
CA PRO A 387 -1.25 -22.98 30.53
C PRO A 387 -1.48 -22.67 29.04
N LYS A 388 -2.33 -23.46 28.35
CA LYS A 388 -2.66 -23.31 26.91
C LYS A 388 -2.84 -21.85 26.47
N ARG A 389 -3.53 -21.04 27.28
CA ARG A 389 -3.77 -19.62 27.00
C ARG A 389 -2.48 -18.83 26.84
N LYS A 390 -1.53 -18.97 27.77
CA LYS A 390 -0.22 -18.30 27.66
C LYS A 390 0.59 -18.77 26.46
N VAL A 391 0.42 -20.03 26.06
CA VAL A 391 1.07 -20.56 24.85
C VAL A 391 0.51 -19.92 23.59
N ILE A 392 -0.81 -19.74 23.53
CA ILE A 392 -1.48 -19.04 22.44
C ILE A 392 -1.00 -17.58 22.39
N ASP A 393 -0.99 -16.89 23.53
CA ASP A 393 -0.53 -15.50 23.62
C ASP A 393 0.93 -15.37 23.12
N ASN A 394 1.82 -16.28 23.53
CA ASN A 394 3.24 -16.28 23.11
C ASN A 394 3.47 -16.61 21.63
N LEU A 395 2.54 -17.27 20.96
CA LEU A 395 2.65 -17.66 19.55
C LEU A 395 1.94 -16.66 18.60
N GLY A 396 1.29 -15.64 19.15
CA GLY A 396 0.43 -14.71 18.41
C GLY A 396 -1.02 -15.21 18.32
N SER A 397 -1.98 -14.30 18.31
CA SER A 397 -3.42 -14.59 18.49
C SER A 397 -4.13 -15.31 17.32
N GLY A 398 -3.45 -15.61 16.22
CA GLY A 398 -4.08 -16.16 15.00
C GLY A 398 -4.54 -17.62 15.12
N SER A 399 -5.84 -17.91 15.05
CA SER A 399 -6.48 -19.24 14.85
C SER A 399 -6.10 -20.41 15.80
N TYR A 400 -5.16 -20.24 16.73
CA TYR A 400 -4.61 -21.33 17.54
C TYR A 400 -5.51 -21.78 18.70
N THR A 401 -6.64 -21.13 18.92
CA THR A 401 -7.58 -21.47 20.01
C THR A 401 -8.09 -22.91 19.90
N LYS A 402 -8.26 -23.42 18.67
CA LYS A 402 -8.70 -24.79 18.36
C LYS A 402 -7.58 -25.84 18.33
N ASP A 403 -6.31 -25.45 18.40
CA ASP A 403 -5.19 -26.39 18.27
C ASP A 403 -4.98 -27.26 19.52
N SER A 404 -4.53 -28.51 19.33
CA SER A 404 -4.06 -29.36 20.42
C SER A 404 -2.69 -28.89 20.92
N TYR A 405 -2.33 -29.24 22.16
CA TYR A 405 -0.99 -28.92 22.70
C TYR A 405 0.14 -29.47 21.81
N GLU A 406 -0.06 -30.62 21.18
CA GLU A 406 0.89 -31.20 20.23
C GLU A 406 1.09 -30.30 19.00
N LYS A 407 0.01 -29.76 18.44
CA LYS A 407 0.09 -28.79 17.32
C LYS A 407 0.82 -27.52 17.74
N LEU A 408 0.56 -27.00 18.94
CA LEU A 408 1.25 -25.82 19.48
C LEU A 408 2.74 -26.09 19.70
N PHE A 409 3.10 -27.27 20.22
CA PHE A 409 4.48 -27.70 20.37
C PHE A 409 5.22 -27.77 19.04
N ILE A 410 4.59 -28.35 18.01
CA ILE A 410 5.15 -28.43 16.66
C ILE A 410 5.37 -27.03 16.08
N LYS A 411 4.40 -26.12 16.22
CA LYS A 411 4.53 -24.73 15.78
C LYS A 411 5.66 -24.00 16.50
N LYS A 412 5.81 -24.21 17.82
CA LYS A 412 6.95 -23.65 18.56
C LYS A 412 8.28 -24.21 18.08
N LEU A 413 8.36 -25.51 17.82
CA LEU A 413 9.57 -26.11 17.25
C LEU A 413 9.91 -25.47 15.90
N TRP A 414 8.92 -25.29 15.02
CA TRP A 414 9.13 -24.60 13.73
C TRP A 414 9.67 -23.18 13.93
N PHE A 415 9.10 -22.43 14.87
CA PHE A 415 9.54 -21.06 15.17
C PHE A 415 10.98 -21.01 15.71
N GLU A 416 11.34 -21.88 16.65
CA GLU A 416 12.70 -21.92 17.20
C GLU A 416 13.72 -22.46 16.19
N VAL A 417 13.34 -23.41 15.33
CA VAL A 417 14.18 -23.85 14.21
C VAL A 417 14.34 -22.73 13.18
N ALA A 418 13.28 -21.98 12.88
CA ALA A 418 13.33 -20.83 11.98
C ALA A 418 14.32 -19.77 12.48
N LYS A 419 14.43 -19.50 13.79
CA LYS A 419 15.44 -18.57 14.33
C LYS A 419 16.88 -18.94 14.00
N THR A 420 17.17 -20.20 13.66
CA THR A 420 18.53 -20.62 13.29
C THR A 420 18.94 -20.28 11.86
N THR A 421 17.99 -19.81 11.05
CA THR A 421 18.27 -19.21 9.74
C THR A 421 18.89 -17.81 9.88
N LEU A 422 18.78 -17.22 11.07
CA LEU A 422 19.45 -15.99 11.45
C LEU A 422 20.90 -16.28 11.85
N ASP A 423 21.72 -15.23 11.88
CA ASP A 423 23.03 -15.23 12.51
C ASP A 423 22.95 -15.81 13.93
N PRO A 424 23.97 -16.51 14.45
CA PRO A 424 24.03 -16.89 15.88
C PRO A 424 23.69 -15.75 16.85
N ALA A 425 23.99 -14.50 16.48
CA ALA A 425 23.56 -13.30 17.18
C ALA A 425 22.20 -12.78 16.69
N GLY A 426 21.28 -13.64 16.25
CA GLY A 426 20.05 -13.28 15.52
C GLY A 426 19.20 -12.20 16.21
N LYS A 427 19.34 -12.11 17.55
CA LYS A 427 19.05 -10.92 18.32
C LYS A 427 20.33 -10.11 18.52
N ARG A 428 20.38 -8.91 17.95
CA ARG A 428 21.53 -8.02 18.10
C ARG A 428 21.42 -7.23 19.39
N ASP A 429 22.55 -6.96 20.03
CA ASP A 429 22.56 -6.10 21.21
C ASP A 429 22.03 -4.69 20.82
N PRO A 430 21.08 -4.09 21.56
CA PRO A 430 20.56 -2.77 21.25
C PRO A 430 21.64 -1.69 21.13
N LYS A 431 22.72 -1.77 21.91
CA LYS A 431 23.86 -0.85 21.80
C LYS A 431 24.57 -1.02 20.46
N TRP A 432 24.78 -2.26 20.01
CA TRP A 432 25.35 -2.52 18.69
C TRP A 432 24.47 -1.93 17.58
N ILE A 433 23.14 -2.07 17.69
CA ILE A 433 22.20 -1.51 16.72
C ILE A 433 22.31 0.01 16.70
N LYS A 434 22.35 0.69 17.85
CA LYS A 434 22.53 2.15 17.93
C LYS A 434 23.88 2.61 17.33
N GLU A 435 24.94 1.83 17.51
CA GLU A 435 26.29 2.15 17.00
C GLU A 435 26.43 1.92 15.48
N ASN A 436 25.74 0.92 14.91
CA ASN A 436 25.94 0.48 13.52
C ASN A 436 24.74 0.78 12.61
N GLY A 437 23.56 0.99 13.19
CA GLY A 437 22.31 1.24 12.50
C GLY A 437 22.09 2.70 12.15
N LYS A 438 20.92 2.96 11.57
CA LYS A 438 20.42 4.29 11.20
C LYS A 438 18.97 4.38 11.67
N CYS A 439 18.66 5.42 12.44
CA CYS A 439 17.30 5.64 12.93
C CYS A 439 16.33 5.84 11.77
N LEU A 440 15.13 5.24 11.87
CA LEU A 440 14.04 5.40 10.91
C LEU A 440 12.85 6.21 11.43
N GLU A 441 12.79 6.46 12.74
CA GLU A 441 11.69 7.18 13.41
C GLU A 441 11.94 8.68 13.59
N ASN A 442 12.99 9.23 13.01
CA ASN A 442 13.29 10.65 13.17
C ASN A 442 12.21 11.57 12.58
N LEU A 443 11.42 11.11 11.60
CA LEU A 443 10.43 11.92 10.90
C LEU A 443 9.03 11.34 11.04
N ILE A 444 8.06 12.23 11.28
CA ILE A 444 6.65 11.89 11.41
C ILE A 444 5.82 12.75 10.44
N PRO A 445 4.81 12.19 9.76
CA PRO A 445 3.98 12.95 8.85
C PRO A 445 3.02 13.86 9.64
N LYS A 446 3.05 15.16 9.34
CA LYS A 446 2.02 16.13 9.79
C LYS A 446 1.71 17.12 8.67
N LYS A 447 0.63 17.89 8.79
CA LYS A 447 0.37 19.01 7.86
C LYS A 447 1.56 19.97 7.88
N SER A 448 2.08 20.29 6.70
CA SER A 448 3.21 21.21 6.54
C SER A 448 2.89 22.61 7.09
N THR A 449 3.90 23.27 7.63
CA THR A 449 3.85 24.69 7.99
C THR A 449 3.91 25.60 6.76
N ILE A 450 4.34 25.07 5.60
CA ILE A 450 4.28 25.77 4.32
C ILE A 450 2.86 25.65 3.75
N PRO A 451 2.18 26.77 3.42
CA PRO A 451 0.88 26.73 2.76
C PRO A 451 0.94 25.96 1.45
N ASP A 452 -0.12 25.24 1.12
CA ASP A 452 -0.26 24.53 -0.16
C ASP A 452 0.77 23.39 -0.40
N ALA A 453 1.49 22.95 0.65
CA ALA A 453 2.53 21.91 0.57
C ALA A 453 2.11 20.52 1.10
N GLY A 454 0.85 20.35 1.52
CA GLY A 454 0.35 19.05 1.98
C GLY A 454 0.97 18.57 3.29
N PHE A 455 1.52 17.35 3.29
CA PHE A 455 2.23 16.79 4.43
C PHE A 455 3.71 17.20 4.44
N GLY A 456 4.26 17.39 5.64
CA GLY A 456 5.68 17.62 5.92
C GLY A 456 6.23 16.56 6.88
N GLY A 457 7.55 16.40 6.87
CA GLY A 457 8.27 15.54 7.82
C GLY A 457 8.72 16.32 9.04
N PHE A 458 8.22 15.96 10.22
CA PHE A 458 8.53 16.65 11.48
C PHE A 458 9.46 15.81 12.34
N ALA A 459 10.45 16.43 12.95
CA ALA A 459 11.40 15.75 13.81
C ALA A 459 10.70 15.18 15.05
N GLN A 460 10.81 13.87 15.31
CA GLN A 460 10.32 13.28 16.56
C GLN A 460 11.29 13.50 17.72
N PHE A 461 12.59 13.44 17.40
CA PHE A 461 13.69 13.50 18.36
C PHE A 461 14.59 14.71 18.08
N PRO A 462 15.42 15.16 19.04
CA PRO A 462 16.47 16.11 18.72
C PRO A 462 17.48 15.47 17.76
N ILE A 463 17.84 16.19 16.70
CA ILE A 463 18.81 15.75 15.70
C ILE A 463 19.95 16.77 15.67
N SER A 464 21.17 16.32 15.92
CA SER A 464 22.33 17.22 15.98
C SER A 464 22.81 17.59 14.58
N LYS A 465 23.44 18.75 14.45
CA LYS A 465 24.09 19.17 13.20
C LYS A 465 25.04 18.08 12.68
N GLY A 466 24.87 17.72 11.40
CA GLY A 466 25.70 16.73 10.70
C GLY A 466 25.24 15.28 10.89
N GLU A 467 24.24 15.03 11.74
CA GLU A 467 23.63 13.71 11.87
C GLU A 467 22.66 13.42 10.72
N ILE A 468 22.46 12.13 10.46
CA ILE A 468 21.51 11.66 9.46
C ILE A 468 20.10 11.83 10.05
N VAL A 469 19.31 12.66 9.39
CA VAL A 469 17.87 12.78 9.66
C VAL A 469 17.18 11.49 9.24
N VAL A 470 17.37 11.05 8.00
CA VAL A 470 16.75 9.82 7.49
C VAL A 470 17.65 9.20 6.41
N PRO A 471 17.93 7.88 6.47
CA PRO A 471 18.54 7.18 5.35
C PRO A 471 17.52 7.05 4.22
N ALA A 472 17.95 7.23 2.97
CA ALA A 472 17.07 7.21 1.81
C ALA A 472 17.58 6.24 0.73
N PRO A 473 17.46 4.92 0.94
CA PRO A 473 17.50 3.97 -0.17
C PRO A 473 16.51 4.40 -1.28
N VAL A 474 16.95 4.35 -2.55
CA VAL A 474 16.16 4.84 -3.69
C VAL A 474 15.91 3.78 -4.75
N LEU A 475 14.71 3.83 -5.34
CA LEU A 475 14.35 3.13 -6.58
C LEU A 475 14.74 3.96 -7.80
N HIS A 476 15.26 3.32 -8.85
CA HIS A 476 15.69 3.99 -10.07
C HIS A 476 14.64 3.91 -11.19
N VAL A 477 14.34 5.06 -11.81
CA VAL A 477 13.57 5.14 -13.07
C VAL A 477 14.49 5.73 -14.14
N VAL A 478 15.10 4.89 -14.97
CA VAL A 478 16.12 5.35 -15.93
C VAL A 478 15.55 6.27 -17.01
N ASN A 479 14.27 6.11 -17.34
CA ASN A 479 13.55 6.95 -18.29
C ASN A 479 12.29 7.55 -17.63
N LYS A 480 12.35 8.83 -17.23
CA LYS A 480 11.22 9.52 -16.59
C LYS A 480 9.93 9.60 -17.44
N GLU A 481 10.01 9.46 -18.76
CA GLU A 481 8.83 9.46 -19.65
C GLU A 481 7.96 8.20 -19.46
N THR A 482 8.49 7.16 -18.81
CA THR A 482 7.69 6.01 -18.35
C THR A 482 6.66 6.37 -17.29
N LEU A 483 6.72 7.58 -16.71
CA LEU A 483 5.71 8.10 -15.77
C LEU A 483 4.64 8.96 -16.45
N MET A 484 4.67 9.15 -17.78
CA MET A 484 3.61 9.86 -18.51
C MET A 484 2.27 9.09 -18.41
N LEU A 485 1.17 9.79 -18.22
CA LEU A 485 -0.20 9.26 -18.18
C LEU A 485 -0.93 9.60 -19.47
N TYR A 486 -1.80 8.69 -19.92
CA TYR A 486 -2.55 8.81 -21.16
C TYR A 486 -4.04 8.57 -20.92
N GLU A 487 -4.88 9.22 -21.72
CA GLU A 487 -6.31 8.93 -21.74
C GLU A 487 -6.56 7.46 -22.12
N ARG A 488 -7.64 6.90 -21.60
CA ARG A 488 -8.05 5.51 -21.86
C ARG A 488 -9.04 5.47 -23.00
N ASP A 489 -9.13 4.30 -23.64
CA ASP A 489 -10.11 4.00 -24.69
C ASP A 489 -10.07 4.97 -25.89
N VAL A 490 -8.92 5.60 -26.10
CA VAL A 490 -8.62 6.40 -27.29
C VAL A 490 -7.83 5.57 -28.30
N GLU A 491 -8.12 5.73 -29.59
CA GLU A 491 -7.44 5.00 -30.66
C GLU A 491 -5.94 5.30 -30.72
N ASP A 492 -5.54 6.49 -30.27
CA ASP A 492 -4.16 6.99 -30.32
C ASP A 492 -3.78 7.64 -28.99
N PRO A 493 -3.23 6.87 -28.02
CA PRO A 493 -2.84 7.39 -26.72
C PRO A 493 -1.83 8.53 -26.79
N GLU A 494 -0.91 8.55 -27.77
CA GLU A 494 0.11 9.61 -27.90
C GLU A 494 -0.51 11.00 -28.13
N LYS A 495 -1.70 11.07 -28.74
CA LYS A 495 -2.43 12.33 -28.94
C LYS A 495 -3.20 12.79 -27.71
N HIS A 496 -3.29 11.96 -26.67
CA HIS A 496 -4.12 12.19 -25.50
C HIS A 496 -3.30 12.03 -24.20
N GLU A 497 -2.14 12.70 -24.15
CA GLU A 497 -1.35 12.85 -22.92
C GLU A 497 -2.14 13.64 -21.87
N ILE A 498 -2.28 13.07 -20.67
CA ILE A 498 -2.91 13.74 -19.52
C ILE A 498 -1.87 14.59 -18.77
N GLY A 499 -0.66 14.04 -18.62
CA GLY A 499 0.43 14.63 -17.85
C GLY A 499 1.27 13.59 -17.13
N MET A 500 2.19 14.03 -16.27
CA MET A 500 3.06 13.11 -15.52
C MET A 500 2.36 12.55 -14.27
N SER A 501 2.68 11.31 -13.91
CA SER A 501 2.30 10.69 -12.63
C SER A 501 2.74 11.53 -11.43
N LEU A 502 1.91 11.53 -10.37
CA LEU A 502 2.21 12.21 -9.11
C LEU A 502 3.56 11.79 -8.52
N LEU A 503 3.97 10.54 -8.73
CA LEU A 503 5.25 9.99 -8.24
C LEU A 503 6.44 10.89 -8.58
N ILE A 504 6.42 11.60 -9.71
CA ILE A 504 7.54 12.46 -10.11
C ILE A 504 7.86 13.54 -9.06
N ASN A 505 6.86 14.04 -8.33
CA ASN A 505 7.04 15.08 -7.30
C ASN A 505 7.79 14.56 -6.07
N TYR A 506 7.87 13.24 -5.89
CA TYR A 506 8.55 12.58 -4.79
C TYR A 506 9.91 11.99 -5.20
N CYS A 507 10.31 12.12 -6.46
CA CYS A 507 11.58 11.59 -6.95
C CYS A 507 12.60 12.71 -7.20
N LEU A 508 13.87 12.36 -7.03
CA LEU A 508 15.00 13.24 -7.30
C LEU A 508 15.50 13.09 -8.74
N ASN A 509 15.84 14.19 -9.39
CA ASN A 509 16.34 14.25 -10.77
C ASN A 509 17.39 15.33 -10.97
N HIS A 510 18.23 15.17 -11.98
CA HIS A 510 19.04 16.25 -12.54
C HIS A 510 18.46 16.69 -13.89
N PRO A 511 18.35 18.00 -14.20
CA PRO A 511 17.73 18.48 -15.44
C PRO A 511 18.34 17.92 -16.74
N GLU A 512 19.64 17.64 -16.71
CA GLU A 512 20.39 17.02 -17.82
C GLU A 512 20.30 15.47 -17.85
N SER A 513 19.40 14.86 -17.07
CA SER A 513 19.26 13.39 -16.98
C SER A 513 17.83 12.91 -17.11
N SER A 514 17.64 11.76 -17.73
CA SER A 514 16.37 11.02 -17.74
C SER A 514 16.13 10.20 -16.45
N LEU A 515 17.16 10.01 -15.61
CA LEU A 515 17.12 9.21 -14.39
C LEU A 515 16.35 9.90 -13.27
N LEU A 516 15.34 9.23 -12.71
CA LEU A 516 14.73 9.56 -11.43
C LEU A 516 15.23 8.61 -10.34
N LEU A 517 15.38 9.13 -9.12
CA LEU A 517 15.71 8.37 -7.92
C LEU A 517 14.63 8.63 -6.87
N CYS A 518 13.79 7.64 -6.60
CA CYS A 518 12.60 7.78 -5.75
C CYS A 518 12.89 7.17 -4.37
N PRO A 519 12.91 7.96 -3.27
CA PRO A 519 13.18 7.45 -1.93
C PRO A 519 12.13 6.44 -1.46
N MET A 520 12.57 5.47 -0.67
CA MET A 520 11.72 4.43 -0.07
C MET A 520 11.42 4.65 1.42
N THR A 521 11.74 5.82 1.95
CA THR A 521 11.64 6.13 3.39
C THR A 521 10.87 7.43 3.60
N SER A 522 10.70 7.83 4.86
CA SER A 522 10.08 9.11 5.24
C SER A 522 10.77 10.36 4.68
N ALA A 523 11.90 10.22 3.96
CA ALA A 523 12.50 11.28 3.15
C ALA A 523 11.53 11.90 2.12
N ILE A 524 10.50 11.15 1.68
CA ILE A 524 9.43 11.64 0.81
C ILE A 524 8.59 12.78 1.43
N LEU A 525 8.60 12.92 2.75
CA LEU A 525 7.81 13.91 3.48
C LEU A 525 8.47 15.29 3.50
N LEU A 526 9.73 15.39 3.08
CA LEU A 526 10.53 16.60 3.24
C LEU A 526 10.16 17.62 2.18
N ASN A 527 9.59 18.75 2.61
CA ASN A 527 9.19 19.84 1.72
C ASN A 527 10.37 20.74 1.32
N HIS A 528 10.12 21.55 0.30
CA HIS A 528 11.07 22.54 -0.19
C HIS A 528 11.23 23.71 0.78
N CYS A 529 12.48 24.09 1.05
CA CYS A 529 12.82 25.45 1.45
C CYS A 529 14.22 25.80 0.94
N SER A 530 14.48 27.07 0.67
CA SER A 530 15.82 27.54 0.30
C SER A 530 16.17 28.86 0.96
N GLU A 531 17.46 29.21 0.95
CA GLU A 531 17.92 30.54 1.33
C GLU A 531 17.43 31.63 0.36
N ARG A 532 16.98 31.24 -0.85
CA ARG A 532 16.53 32.13 -1.92
C ARG A 532 15.09 32.58 -1.71
N THR A 533 14.18 31.66 -1.39
CA THR A 533 12.76 31.96 -1.17
C THR A 533 12.44 32.22 0.31
N ARG A 534 13.10 31.49 1.23
CA ARG A 534 12.91 31.57 2.68
C ARG A 534 11.46 31.35 3.14
N ASP A 535 10.72 30.51 2.42
CA ASP A 535 9.31 30.22 2.71
C ASP A 535 9.11 29.56 4.10
N CYS A 536 10.12 28.82 4.58
CA CYS A 536 10.15 28.20 5.91
C CYS A 536 10.72 29.12 7.02
N GLY A 537 10.99 30.40 6.73
CA GLY A 537 11.55 31.35 7.68
C GLY A 537 13.01 31.75 7.42
N PRO A 538 13.59 32.61 8.27
CA PRO A 538 14.84 33.33 7.98
C PRO A 538 16.10 32.45 7.98
N THR A 539 16.03 31.26 8.58
CA THR A 539 17.16 30.33 8.69
C THR A 539 17.34 29.44 7.46
N GLY A 540 16.37 29.41 6.54
CA GLY A 540 16.41 28.57 5.36
C GLY A 540 16.27 27.07 5.70
N PRO A 541 16.64 26.17 4.77
CA PRO A 541 16.53 24.73 4.98
C PRO A 541 17.40 24.28 6.15
N ASN A 542 16.90 23.33 6.93
CA ASN A 542 17.59 22.77 8.09
C ASN A 542 18.23 21.41 7.79
N ALA A 543 18.03 20.86 6.60
CA ALA A 543 18.68 19.63 6.13
C ALA A 543 19.11 19.72 4.66
N MET A 544 19.95 18.77 4.23
CA MET A 544 20.37 18.61 2.84
C MET A 544 20.47 17.13 2.46
N ILE A 545 20.39 16.84 1.17
CA ILE A 545 20.67 15.51 0.62
C ILE A 545 22.17 15.34 0.34
N ARG A 546 22.68 14.12 0.55
CA ARG A 546 23.99 13.68 0.04
C ARG A 546 23.94 12.19 -0.26
N TRP A 547 24.90 11.69 -1.05
CA TRP A 547 25.07 10.25 -1.20
C TRP A 547 25.39 9.57 0.13
N SER A 548 24.91 8.33 0.30
CA SER A 548 25.21 7.52 1.48
C SER A 548 26.71 7.43 1.76
N THR A 549 27.11 7.60 3.02
CA THR A 549 28.51 7.54 3.45
C THR A 549 28.72 6.34 4.38
N GLY A 550 29.24 5.24 3.83
CA GLY A 550 29.81 4.13 4.60
C GLY A 550 28.83 3.13 5.22
N TRP A 551 27.51 3.22 4.95
CA TRP A 551 26.58 2.15 5.30
C TRP A 551 26.09 1.36 4.08
N ASP A 552 25.87 2.00 2.92
CA ASP A 552 25.52 1.31 1.68
C ASP A 552 26.70 1.27 0.71
N ASP A 553 27.73 0.52 1.04
CA ASP A 553 28.95 0.40 0.22
C ASP A 553 28.67 0.05 -1.26
N PRO A 554 27.71 -0.85 -1.60
CA PRO A 554 27.36 -1.11 -3.00
C PRO A 554 26.92 0.14 -3.78
N SER A 555 26.25 1.11 -3.13
CA SER A 555 25.86 2.38 -3.75
C SER A 555 27.06 3.14 -4.32
N VAL A 556 28.23 3.03 -3.67
CA VAL A 556 29.48 3.64 -4.14
C VAL A 556 29.87 3.12 -5.51
N GLU A 557 29.83 1.80 -5.72
CA GLU A 557 30.18 1.18 -7.00
C GLU A 557 29.17 1.54 -8.08
N TRP A 558 27.88 1.56 -7.75
CA TRP A 558 26.81 1.85 -8.71
C TRP A 558 26.84 3.28 -9.24
N ARG A 559 27.35 4.24 -8.47
CA ARG A 559 27.56 5.62 -8.94
C ARG A 559 28.52 5.72 -10.13
N GLU A 560 29.44 4.77 -10.28
CA GLU A 560 30.40 4.74 -11.38
C GLU A 560 29.86 4.02 -12.64
N LYS A 561 28.68 3.38 -12.56
CA LYS A 561 28.08 2.65 -13.67
C LYS A 561 27.35 3.59 -14.65
N THR A 562 27.14 3.14 -15.88
CA THR A 562 26.35 3.85 -16.88
C THR A 562 24.85 3.69 -16.62
N LEU A 563 24.01 4.54 -17.22
CA LEU A 563 22.56 4.40 -17.16
C LEU A 563 22.06 3.06 -17.73
N ASP A 564 22.70 2.54 -18.79
CA ASP A 564 22.34 1.24 -19.35
C ASP A 564 22.62 0.11 -18.37
N ALA A 565 23.75 0.15 -17.65
CA ALA A 565 24.04 -0.83 -16.61
C ALA A 565 23.05 -0.77 -15.44
N ILE A 566 22.58 0.43 -15.07
CA ILE A 566 21.52 0.62 -14.06
C ILE A 566 20.18 0.07 -14.58
N ARG A 567 19.85 0.27 -15.86
CA ARG A 567 18.60 -0.21 -16.48
C ARG A 567 18.46 -1.73 -16.41
N GLU A 568 19.55 -2.46 -16.60
CA GLU A 568 19.54 -3.93 -16.61
C GLU A 568 19.38 -4.58 -15.23
N GLU A 569 19.51 -3.80 -14.15
CA GLU A 569 19.51 -4.32 -12.79
C GLU A 569 18.13 -4.24 -12.13
N LYS A 570 17.76 -5.32 -11.45
CA LYS A 570 16.41 -5.62 -10.96
C LYS A 570 16.26 -5.47 -9.45
N ARG A 571 17.25 -4.87 -8.81
CA ARG A 571 17.27 -4.62 -7.37
C ARG A 571 17.62 -3.17 -7.11
N ARG A 572 17.33 -2.71 -5.90
CA ARG A 572 17.78 -1.40 -5.41
C ARG A 572 19.31 -1.29 -5.47
N LEU A 573 19.81 -0.13 -5.89
CA LEU A 573 21.24 0.11 -6.15
C LEU A 573 21.87 1.22 -5.34
N LEU A 574 21.13 2.31 -5.19
CA LEU A 574 21.65 3.57 -4.72
C LEU A 574 20.96 3.95 -3.40
N SER A 575 21.65 4.76 -2.63
CA SER A 575 21.12 5.37 -1.40
C SER A 575 21.62 6.80 -1.24
N PHE A 576 20.69 7.67 -0.83
CA PHE A 576 20.98 8.97 -0.26
C PHE A 576 20.93 8.92 1.27
N GLU A 577 21.37 10.01 1.88
CA GLU A 577 21.10 10.39 3.25
C GLU A 577 20.58 11.82 3.25
N VAL A 578 19.62 12.09 4.12
CA VAL A 578 19.25 13.45 4.51
C VAL A 578 20.00 13.78 5.78
N VAL A 579 20.72 14.90 5.81
CA VAL A 579 21.64 15.28 6.90
C VAL A 579 21.30 16.65 7.42
N ALA A 580 21.30 16.81 8.74
CA ALA A 580 20.97 18.07 9.39
C ALA A 580 22.08 19.12 9.18
N LEU A 581 21.71 20.33 8.78
CA LEU A 581 22.60 21.48 8.58
C LEU A 581 22.89 22.25 9.87
N ARG A 582 22.01 22.07 10.86
CA ARG A 582 22.05 22.62 12.22
C ARG A 582 21.33 21.65 13.16
N ASP A 583 21.34 21.95 14.45
CA ASP A 583 20.50 21.20 15.38
C ASP A 583 19.02 21.43 15.03
N ILE A 584 18.23 20.35 15.07
CA ILE A 584 16.80 20.31 14.79
C ILE A 584 16.10 19.85 16.08
N THR A 585 15.13 20.63 16.55
CA THR A 585 14.40 20.30 17.79
C THR A 585 13.20 19.38 17.53
N PRO A 586 12.77 18.56 18.51
CA PRO A 586 11.51 17.82 18.40
C PRO A 586 10.33 18.74 18.02
N GLY A 587 9.49 18.27 17.09
CA GLY A 587 8.35 19.00 16.55
C GLY A 587 8.71 20.04 15.48
N GLU A 588 9.97 20.20 15.11
CA GLU A 588 10.39 21.08 14.02
C GLU A 588 10.18 20.39 12.66
N GLU A 589 9.60 21.08 11.68
CA GLU A 589 9.52 20.57 10.29
C GLU A 589 10.89 20.57 9.63
N VAL A 590 11.22 19.50 8.92
CA VAL A 590 12.48 19.34 8.21
C VAL A 590 12.30 19.70 6.74
N PHE A 591 13.18 20.58 6.25
CA PHE A 591 13.17 21.09 4.89
C PHE A 591 14.50 20.85 4.18
N ILE A 592 14.42 20.63 2.87
CA ILE A 592 15.57 20.55 1.98
C ILE A 592 15.42 21.53 0.81
N ASP A 593 16.54 21.94 0.23
CA ASP A 593 16.54 22.74 -1.00
C ASP A 593 16.31 21.83 -2.22
N TYR A 594 15.19 22.03 -2.92
CA TYR A 594 14.83 21.28 -4.14
C TYR A 594 15.54 21.84 -5.38
N GLY A 595 16.26 22.94 -5.25
CA GLY A 595 17.02 23.57 -6.32
C GLY A 595 16.24 24.63 -7.11
N VAL A 596 17.01 25.48 -7.80
CA VAL A 596 16.49 26.65 -8.54
C VAL A 596 15.52 26.27 -9.67
N GLU A 597 15.73 25.13 -10.33
CA GLU A 597 14.85 24.70 -11.43
C GLU A 597 13.44 24.39 -10.93
N TRP A 598 13.34 23.75 -9.76
CA TRP A 598 12.07 23.48 -9.12
C TRP A 598 11.37 24.79 -8.72
N GLU A 599 12.10 25.73 -8.10
CA GLU A 599 11.56 27.04 -7.73
C GLU A 599 11.00 27.81 -8.93
N LEU A 600 11.75 27.85 -10.03
CA LEU A 600 11.32 28.51 -11.26
C LEU A 600 10.09 27.81 -11.86
N ALA A 601 10.02 26.48 -11.78
CA ALA A 601 8.86 25.73 -12.22
C ALA A 601 7.63 26.01 -11.34
N TRP A 602 7.79 26.03 -10.02
CA TRP A 602 6.73 26.34 -9.06
C TRP A 602 6.22 27.76 -9.24
N GLN A 603 7.11 28.75 -9.37
CA GLN A 603 6.73 30.14 -9.64
C GLN A 603 5.93 30.29 -10.95
N ARG A 604 6.36 29.62 -12.03
CA ARG A 604 5.60 29.60 -13.29
C ARG A 604 4.23 28.97 -13.10
N HIS A 605 4.17 27.84 -12.39
CA HIS A 605 2.92 27.15 -12.07
C HIS A 605 1.97 28.05 -11.29
N VAL A 606 2.41 28.64 -10.18
CA VAL A 606 1.59 29.56 -9.37
C VAL A 606 1.06 30.73 -10.20
N ASN A 607 1.88 31.29 -11.09
CA ASN A 607 1.48 32.41 -11.95
C ASN A 607 0.49 32.02 -13.06
N GLN A 608 0.47 30.75 -13.47
CA GLN A 608 -0.34 30.23 -14.59
C GLN A 608 -1.52 29.37 -14.10
N TRP A 609 -1.52 28.98 -12.83
CA TRP A 609 -2.52 28.10 -12.24
C TRP A 609 -3.89 28.73 -12.36
N THR A 610 -4.76 28.02 -13.06
CA THR A 610 -6.17 28.39 -13.19
C THR A 610 -6.96 27.29 -12.49
N PRO A 611 -7.59 27.59 -11.34
CA PRO A 611 -8.36 26.58 -10.63
C PRO A 611 -9.48 26.05 -11.53
N PRO A 612 -9.82 24.75 -11.46
CA PRO A 612 -11.00 24.25 -12.13
C PRO A 612 -12.21 25.08 -11.70
N LYS A 613 -13.19 25.27 -12.60
CA LYS A 613 -14.47 25.88 -12.23
C LYS A 613 -15.25 24.87 -11.40
N ILE A 614 -14.91 24.79 -10.13
CA ILE A 614 -15.66 24.03 -9.15
C ILE A 614 -16.87 24.88 -8.78
N GLY A 615 -18.05 24.26 -8.72
CA GLY A 615 -19.28 24.97 -8.34
C GLY A 615 -19.10 25.71 -7.01
N ASP A 616 -19.97 26.69 -6.73
CA ASP A 616 -19.87 27.53 -5.52
C ASP A 616 -19.85 26.75 -4.19
N HIS A 617 -20.19 25.45 -4.23
CA HIS A 617 -20.19 24.53 -3.11
C HIS A 617 -19.32 23.32 -3.42
N PHE A 618 -18.00 23.45 -3.26
CA PHE A 618 -17.16 22.26 -3.17
C PHE A 618 -17.37 21.60 -1.82
N LEU A 619 -17.47 20.28 -1.83
CA LEU A 619 -17.51 19.46 -0.64
C LEU A 619 -16.49 18.33 -0.80
N SER A 620 -15.58 18.24 0.16
CA SER A 620 -14.56 17.18 0.19
C SER A 620 -15.20 15.84 0.57
N ALA A 621 -14.58 14.73 0.17
CA ALA A 621 -15.07 13.41 0.54
C ALA A 621 -14.99 13.22 2.07
N GLN A 622 -13.91 13.71 2.68
CA GLN A 622 -13.76 13.71 4.14
C GLN A 622 -14.87 14.54 4.81
N GLU A 623 -15.09 15.78 4.38
CA GLU A 623 -16.12 16.66 4.95
C GLU A 623 -17.53 16.07 4.79
N ALA A 624 -17.82 15.48 3.62
CA ALA A 624 -19.09 14.82 3.35
C ALA A 624 -19.35 13.62 4.29
N ASN A 625 -18.31 12.83 4.58
CA ASN A 625 -18.39 11.68 5.47
C ASN A 625 -18.43 12.06 6.96
N GLU A 626 -17.79 13.16 7.36
CA GLU A 626 -17.81 13.65 8.76
C GLU A 626 -19.13 14.37 9.11
N ARG A 627 -19.92 14.77 8.11
CA ARG A 627 -21.18 15.48 8.29
C ARG A 627 -22.22 14.59 8.99
N GLN A 628 -22.77 15.10 10.10
CA GLN A 628 -23.93 14.50 10.77
C GLN A 628 -25.24 14.95 10.12
N GLY A 629 -26.27 14.12 10.24
CA GLY A 629 -27.60 14.36 9.64
C GLY A 629 -27.81 13.53 8.39
N PRO A 630 -28.91 13.72 7.64
CA PRO A 630 -29.26 12.87 6.50
C PRO A 630 -28.27 12.98 5.33
N VAL A 631 -28.36 12.03 4.39
CA VAL A 631 -27.70 12.12 3.08
C VAL A 631 -28.10 13.44 2.42
N MET A 632 -27.13 14.15 1.84
CA MET A 632 -27.38 15.48 1.28
C MET A 632 -28.32 15.41 0.09
N ASP A 633 -29.26 16.35 0.00
CA ASP A 633 -30.33 16.35 -1.01
C ASP A 633 -29.82 16.24 -2.45
N GLU A 634 -28.65 16.81 -2.75
CA GLU A 634 -28.02 16.73 -4.08
C GLU A 634 -27.56 15.31 -4.47
N PHE A 635 -27.43 14.40 -3.50
CA PHE A 635 -27.15 12.97 -3.71
C PHE A 635 -28.41 12.09 -3.67
N VAL A 636 -29.60 12.68 -3.52
CA VAL A 636 -30.89 11.97 -3.56
C VAL A 636 -31.53 12.14 -4.94
N SER A 637 -31.62 11.06 -5.73
CA SER A 637 -32.09 11.14 -7.12
C SER A 637 -33.60 11.38 -7.24
N GLY A 638 -34.39 10.88 -6.29
CA GLY A 638 -35.86 10.86 -6.35
C GLY A 638 -36.44 9.92 -7.42
N ASP A 639 -35.62 9.22 -8.21
CA ASP A 639 -36.03 8.40 -9.35
C ASP A 639 -35.20 7.11 -9.41
N LEU A 640 -35.88 5.96 -9.30
CA LEU A 640 -35.26 4.62 -9.33
C LEU A 640 -34.45 4.35 -10.61
N ARG A 641 -34.70 5.10 -11.68
CA ARG A 641 -34.04 4.93 -12.99
C ARG A 641 -32.82 5.82 -13.18
N LYS A 642 -32.64 6.85 -12.35
CA LYS A 642 -31.58 7.85 -12.51
C LYS A 642 -30.50 7.70 -11.45
N SER A 643 -29.26 7.90 -11.88
CA SER A 643 -28.13 8.09 -10.99
C SER A 643 -27.90 9.58 -10.78
N VAL A 644 -27.45 9.95 -9.58
CA VAL A 644 -26.93 11.29 -9.33
C VAL A 644 -25.59 11.44 -10.05
N ASN A 645 -25.42 12.54 -10.78
CA ASN A 645 -24.17 12.89 -11.43
C ASN A 645 -23.58 14.13 -10.78
N HIS A 646 -22.96 13.94 -9.62
CA HIS A 646 -22.19 14.99 -8.98
C HIS A 646 -20.80 15.11 -9.65
N PRO A 647 -20.23 16.32 -9.77
CA PRO A 647 -18.98 16.53 -10.52
C PRO A 647 -17.75 15.93 -9.82
N TYR A 648 -17.71 15.91 -8.49
CA TYR A 648 -16.54 15.51 -7.72
C TYR A 648 -16.75 14.23 -6.89
N LEU A 649 -17.80 14.14 -6.08
CA LEU A 649 -18.15 12.97 -5.29
C LEU A 649 -19.14 12.02 -5.98
N PHE A 650 -19.21 10.79 -5.48
CA PHE A 650 -20.33 9.85 -5.66
C PHE A 650 -20.58 9.07 -4.36
N THR A 651 -21.73 8.40 -4.26
CA THR A 651 -22.07 7.55 -3.10
C THR A 651 -21.68 6.10 -3.33
N GLY A 652 -21.03 5.48 -2.36
CA GLY A 652 -20.81 4.03 -2.28
C GLY A 652 -21.60 3.45 -1.10
N CYS A 653 -22.21 2.30 -1.32
CA CYS A 653 -23.03 1.60 -0.35
C CYS A 653 -22.37 0.25 -0.01
N GLN A 654 -22.30 -0.09 1.27
CA GLN A 654 -21.90 -1.43 1.69
C GLN A 654 -22.82 -2.50 1.07
N TYR A 655 -22.22 -3.47 0.42
CA TYR A 655 -22.88 -4.48 -0.36
C TYR A 655 -21.93 -5.65 -0.55
N TRP A 656 -22.46 -6.84 -0.35
CA TRP A 656 -21.81 -8.06 -0.81
C TRP A 656 -22.86 -8.85 -1.57
N GLU A 657 -22.41 -9.53 -2.61
CA GLU A 657 -23.22 -10.59 -3.19
C GLU A 657 -23.35 -11.66 -2.10
N SER A 658 -24.58 -11.98 -1.71
CA SER A 658 -24.87 -13.09 -0.79
C SER A 658 -24.51 -14.40 -1.47
N SER A 659 -23.23 -14.67 -1.68
CA SER A 659 -22.77 -15.93 -2.25
C SER A 659 -22.91 -17.00 -1.18
N ALA A 660 -23.97 -17.78 -1.35
CA ALA A 660 -24.32 -19.05 -0.74
C ALA A 660 -23.20 -20.13 -0.67
N GLU A 661 -21.92 -19.82 -0.95
CA GLU A 661 -20.91 -20.86 -1.29
C GLU A 661 -19.50 -20.72 -0.68
N GLU A 662 -19.09 -19.62 -0.03
CA GLU A 662 -17.67 -19.51 0.37
C GLU A 662 -17.32 -19.88 1.82
N ASP A 663 -18.28 -19.88 2.75
CA ASP A 663 -18.01 -20.25 4.15
C ASP A 663 -18.30 -21.74 4.48
N SER A 664 -18.78 -22.53 3.52
CA SER A 664 -19.03 -23.97 3.71
C SER A 664 -17.89 -24.86 3.18
N ARG A 665 -16.69 -24.32 2.93
CA ARG A 665 -15.56 -25.14 2.42
C ARG A 665 -15.01 -26.18 3.41
N ASP A 666 -15.54 -26.28 4.64
CA ASP A 666 -15.06 -27.25 5.62
C ASP A 666 -16.14 -28.15 6.28
N ASP A 667 -17.43 -28.05 5.92
CA ASP A 667 -18.44 -28.97 6.47
C ASP A 667 -19.32 -29.51 5.33
N ASP A 668 -18.93 -30.68 4.82
CA ASP A 668 -19.75 -31.52 3.93
C ASP A 668 -21.13 -31.80 4.57
N ASP A 669 -22.20 -31.71 3.77
CA ASP A 669 -23.55 -32.29 3.99
C ASP A 669 -24.74 -31.39 4.42
N ASP A 670 -24.68 -30.05 4.37
CA ASP A 670 -25.92 -29.23 4.51
C ASP A 670 -26.37 -28.61 3.19
N GLU A 671 -27.16 -29.37 2.43
CA GLU A 671 -27.87 -29.02 1.17
C GLU A 671 -28.92 -27.87 1.33
N GLY A 672 -28.80 -27.04 2.36
CA GLY A 672 -29.79 -26.05 2.76
C GLY A 672 -29.42 -24.58 2.50
N SER A 673 -28.39 -24.30 1.69
CA SER A 673 -27.98 -22.93 1.38
C SER A 673 -29.09 -22.22 0.58
N ARG A 674 -29.83 -21.35 1.27
CA ARG A 674 -30.96 -20.59 0.72
C ARG A 674 -30.45 -19.62 -0.33
N ASP A 675 -30.59 -20.10 -1.55
CA ASP A 675 -30.42 -19.39 -2.80
C ASP A 675 -31.21 -18.07 -2.78
N LEU A 676 -30.49 -16.97 -2.54
CA LEU A 676 -30.90 -15.63 -2.95
C LEU A 676 -30.57 -15.41 -4.44
N SER A 677 -30.55 -16.45 -5.28
CA SER A 677 -30.92 -16.29 -6.69
C SER A 677 -32.39 -15.84 -6.70
N VAL A 678 -32.57 -14.53 -6.55
CA VAL A 678 -33.84 -13.91 -6.86
C VAL A 678 -34.02 -14.18 -8.34
N SER A 679 -34.86 -15.16 -8.67
CA SER A 679 -35.12 -15.62 -10.05
C SER A 679 -35.37 -14.46 -11.02
N ASN A 680 -35.86 -13.33 -10.50
CA ASN A 680 -36.09 -12.07 -11.19
C ASN A 680 -34.85 -11.44 -11.85
N TYR A 681 -33.62 -11.80 -11.44
CA TYR A 681 -32.39 -11.26 -12.05
C TYR A 681 -31.81 -12.13 -13.17
N THR A 682 -32.25 -13.38 -13.31
CA THR A 682 -31.66 -14.33 -14.27
C THR A 682 -32.15 -14.14 -15.70
N VAL A 683 -33.26 -13.41 -15.89
CA VAL A 683 -33.89 -13.18 -17.20
C VAL A 683 -33.99 -11.68 -17.49
N PRO A 684 -33.49 -11.19 -18.65
CA PRO A 684 -33.64 -9.79 -19.04
C PRO A 684 -35.10 -9.34 -19.06
N ASN A 685 -35.38 -8.18 -18.48
CA ASN A 685 -36.70 -7.54 -18.51
C ASN A 685 -36.60 -6.10 -19.00
N LYS A 686 -36.55 -5.89 -20.31
CA LYS A 686 -36.44 -4.55 -20.92
C LYS A 686 -37.56 -3.58 -20.50
N ARG A 687 -38.68 -4.08 -19.96
CA ARG A 687 -39.83 -3.25 -19.54
C ARG A 687 -39.64 -2.58 -18.19
N TRP A 688 -38.65 -2.97 -17.38
CA TRP A 688 -38.45 -2.38 -16.04
C TRP A 688 -38.30 -0.86 -16.08
N LYS A 689 -37.67 -0.30 -17.12
CA LYS A 689 -37.53 1.15 -17.32
C LYS A 689 -38.87 1.88 -17.48
N SER A 690 -39.91 1.16 -17.91
CA SER A 690 -41.28 1.67 -18.10
C SER A 690 -42.26 1.27 -17.00
N MET A 691 -41.87 0.38 -16.08
CA MET A 691 -42.69 0.01 -14.93
C MET A 691 -42.85 1.21 -14.00
N SER A 692 -43.93 1.25 -13.22
CA SER A 692 -44.10 2.22 -12.14
C SER A 692 -43.10 1.93 -11.00
N ASP A 693 -42.85 2.92 -10.13
CA ASP A 693 -41.93 2.73 -9.00
C ASP A 693 -42.41 1.63 -8.05
N ALA A 694 -43.72 1.49 -7.86
CA ALA A 694 -44.30 0.42 -7.05
C ALA A 694 -44.00 -0.96 -7.64
N GLU A 695 -44.21 -1.14 -8.95
CA GLU A 695 -43.92 -2.40 -9.65
C GLU A 695 -42.42 -2.73 -9.63
N ILE A 696 -41.55 -1.73 -9.79
CA ILE A 696 -40.09 -1.92 -9.70
C ILE A 696 -39.70 -2.39 -8.29
N LEU A 697 -40.21 -1.73 -7.25
CA LEU A 697 -39.90 -2.10 -5.87
C LEU A 697 -40.44 -3.49 -5.52
N GLU A 698 -41.65 -3.82 -5.95
CA GLU A 698 -42.23 -5.15 -5.75
C GLU A 698 -41.41 -6.25 -6.44
N THR A 699 -40.85 -5.96 -7.62
CA THR A 699 -40.13 -6.96 -8.43
C THR A 699 -38.65 -7.09 -8.05
N TYR A 700 -37.97 -5.96 -7.77
CA TYR A 700 -36.52 -5.88 -7.71
C TYR A 700 -35.96 -5.36 -6.37
N SER A 701 -36.81 -4.99 -5.41
CA SER A 701 -36.30 -4.60 -4.09
C SER A 701 -36.13 -5.78 -3.15
N SER A 702 -35.12 -5.70 -2.29
CA SER A 702 -35.02 -6.52 -1.08
C SER A 702 -34.70 -5.63 0.13
N PRO A 703 -34.92 -6.11 1.37
CA PRO A 703 -34.46 -5.39 2.54
C PRO A 703 -32.94 -5.20 2.52
N GLY A 704 -32.49 -4.03 2.94
CA GLY A 704 -31.10 -3.62 3.06
C GLY A 704 -30.55 -3.74 4.49
N THR A 705 -31.36 -4.25 5.42
CA THR A 705 -31.07 -4.32 6.86
C THR A 705 -29.94 -5.26 7.23
N GLU A 706 -29.52 -6.13 6.30
CA GLU A 706 -28.36 -7.01 6.47
C GLU A 706 -27.04 -6.35 6.06
N PHE A 707 -27.09 -5.36 5.16
CA PHE A 707 -25.92 -4.62 4.68
C PHE A 707 -25.55 -3.48 5.63
N VAL A 708 -25.40 -3.83 6.90
CA VAL A 708 -25.10 -2.89 7.97
C VAL A 708 -23.64 -3.01 8.32
N TYR A 709 -23.00 -1.86 8.44
CA TYR A 709 -21.62 -1.78 8.89
C TYR A 709 -21.50 -2.34 10.31
N GLY A 710 -20.44 -3.09 10.60
CA GLY A 710 -20.26 -3.80 11.87
C GLY A 710 -20.50 -2.93 13.12
N LYS A 711 -20.73 -3.56 14.28
CA LYS A 711 -21.08 -2.87 15.55
C LYS A 711 -20.10 -1.76 16.00
N GLY A 712 -18.90 -1.68 15.41
CA GLY A 712 -17.88 -0.67 15.69
C GLY A 712 -18.02 0.66 14.94
N GLY A 713 -18.95 0.79 13.98
CA GLY A 713 -18.98 1.95 13.06
C GLY A 713 -17.85 1.88 12.04
N TYR A 714 -17.81 2.82 11.09
CA TYR A 714 -16.80 2.89 10.03
C TYR A 714 -15.38 2.98 10.59
N ILE A 715 -14.61 1.89 10.56
CA ILE A 715 -13.24 1.84 11.10
C ILE A 715 -12.23 1.97 9.96
N ASP A 716 -12.46 1.25 8.87
CA ASP A 716 -11.67 1.35 7.65
C ASP A 716 -12.41 0.70 6.45
N HIS A 717 -11.71 0.63 5.34
CA HIS A 717 -12.22 0.26 4.04
C HIS A 717 -11.61 -1.05 3.52
N GLU A 718 -11.14 -1.93 4.40
CA GLU A 718 -10.45 -3.18 4.02
C GLU A 718 -11.30 -4.17 3.22
N GLU A 719 -12.55 -3.84 2.95
CA GLU A 719 -13.43 -4.69 2.18
C GLU A 719 -13.81 -4.02 0.85
N HIS A 720 -13.79 -4.82 -0.22
CA HIS A 720 -14.49 -4.59 -1.48
C HIS A 720 -16.02 -4.50 -1.31
N SER A 721 -16.49 -4.16 -0.11
CA SER A 721 -17.87 -4.12 0.29
C SER A 721 -18.56 -2.84 -0.17
N HIS A 722 -17.87 -1.73 -0.42
CA HIS A 722 -18.56 -0.51 -0.87
C HIS A 722 -18.69 -0.49 -2.39
N TRP A 723 -19.90 -0.79 -2.89
CA TRP A 723 -20.24 -0.74 -4.30
C TRP A 723 -20.79 0.66 -4.63
N PRO A 724 -20.51 1.22 -5.83
CA PRO A 724 -21.14 2.46 -6.24
C PRO A 724 -22.66 2.32 -6.15
N CYS A 725 -23.35 3.32 -5.62
CA CYS A 725 -24.79 3.30 -5.47
C CYS A 725 -25.41 4.67 -5.75
N SER A 726 -26.72 4.70 -5.93
CA SER A 726 -27.50 5.94 -5.94
C SER A 726 -28.53 5.90 -4.81
N VAL A 727 -28.55 6.95 -4.01
CA VAL A 727 -29.57 7.15 -2.98
C VAL A 727 -30.82 7.67 -3.66
N ILE A 728 -31.93 6.95 -3.53
CA ILE A 728 -33.15 7.24 -4.28
C ILE A 728 -34.05 8.15 -3.46
N ARG A 729 -34.31 7.79 -2.20
CA ARG A 729 -35.10 8.57 -1.26
C ARG A 729 -34.80 8.16 0.17
N GLN A 730 -35.00 9.10 1.09
CA GLN A 730 -35.10 8.79 2.52
C GLN A 730 -36.46 8.16 2.81
N GLU A 731 -36.47 7.12 3.63
CA GLU A 731 -37.68 6.44 4.10
C GLU A 731 -38.06 7.02 5.48
N SER A 732 -37.66 6.37 6.58
CA SER A 732 -37.87 6.81 7.96
C SER A 732 -36.58 6.66 8.79
N ASP A 733 -36.38 7.50 9.80
CA ASP A 733 -35.36 7.30 10.86
C ASP A 733 -33.94 6.95 10.37
N GLY A 734 -33.45 7.63 9.33
CA GLY A 734 -32.11 7.38 8.78
C GLY A 734 -32.01 6.12 7.90
N LEU A 735 -33.15 5.57 7.47
CA LEU A 735 -33.22 4.52 6.46
C LEU A 735 -33.48 5.11 5.08
N TYR A 736 -32.95 4.44 4.06
CA TYR A 736 -32.99 4.87 2.67
C TYR A 736 -33.41 3.74 1.73
N THR A 737 -34.00 4.12 0.60
CA THR A 737 -34.02 3.28 -0.60
C THR A 737 -32.77 3.60 -1.42
N VAL A 738 -31.95 2.60 -1.74
CA VAL A 738 -30.75 2.75 -2.58
C VAL A 738 -30.79 1.81 -3.78
N ARG A 739 -30.16 2.23 -4.88
CA ARG A 739 -29.88 1.38 -6.04
C ARG A 739 -28.38 1.09 -6.08
N ILE A 740 -28.02 -0.19 -6.10
CA ILE A 740 -26.63 -0.65 -6.22
C ILE A 740 -26.25 -0.68 -7.71
N HIS A 741 -25.04 -0.23 -8.02
CA HIS A 741 -24.44 -0.30 -9.36
C HIS A 741 -23.27 -1.29 -9.34
N GLN A 742 -22.97 -1.88 -10.50
CA GLN A 742 -21.90 -2.86 -10.61
C GLN A 742 -20.57 -2.24 -10.20
N SER A 743 -19.89 -2.90 -9.28
CA SER A 743 -18.57 -2.47 -8.82
C SER A 743 -17.49 -3.00 -9.75
N PRO A 744 -16.57 -2.14 -10.25
CA PRO A 744 -15.43 -2.58 -11.05
C PRO A 744 -14.30 -3.18 -10.19
N LEU A 745 -14.48 -3.30 -8.86
CA LEU A 745 -13.40 -3.50 -7.89
C LEU A 745 -12.87 -4.94 -7.74
N ARG A 746 -13.52 -5.97 -8.30
CA ARG A 746 -12.98 -7.35 -8.27
C ARG A 746 -11.92 -7.49 -9.37
N GLY A 747 -10.66 -7.16 -9.10
CA GLY A 747 -9.53 -7.07 -10.06
C GLY A 747 -9.21 -8.27 -11.00
N ALA A 748 -10.07 -9.30 -11.03
CA ALA A 748 -10.28 -10.17 -12.20
C ALA A 748 -11.11 -9.41 -13.26
N GLU A 749 -11.39 -9.98 -14.43
CA GLU A 749 -12.46 -9.40 -15.25
C GLU A 749 -13.74 -9.39 -14.39
N PRO A 750 -14.47 -8.27 -14.29
CA PRO A 750 -15.64 -8.19 -13.44
C PRO A 750 -16.55 -9.37 -13.79
N THR A 751 -16.75 -10.29 -12.86
CA THR A 751 -17.83 -11.25 -12.97
C THR A 751 -19.08 -10.40 -12.90
N GLU A 752 -19.63 -10.05 -14.06
CA GLU A 752 -20.89 -9.35 -14.18
C GLU A 752 -21.90 -10.13 -13.34
N THR A 753 -22.52 -9.45 -12.39
CA THR A 753 -23.64 -10.02 -11.65
C THR A 753 -24.79 -10.30 -12.63
N ASP A 754 -25.66 -11.25 -12.30
CA ASP A 754 -26.78 -11.59 -13.19
C ASP A 754 -27.66 -10.38 -13.50
N TRP A 755 -27.86 -9.48 -12.53
CA TRP A 755 -28.63 -8.26 -12.74
C TRP A 755 -27.93 -7.25 -13.64
N ASP A 756 -26.60 -7.09 -13.55
CA ASP A 756 -25.85 -6.19 -14.42
C ASP A 756 -25.84 -6.70 -15.86
N LYS A 757 -25.53 -8.00 -16.04
CA LYS A 757 -25.55 -8.70 -17.32
C LYS A 757 -26.89 -8.59 -18.03
N ASN A 758 -27.99 -8.60 -17.27
CA ASN A 758 -29.35 -8.55 -17.79
C ASN A 758 -29.94 -7.13 -17.85
N ASP A 759 -29.15 -6.07 -17.57
CA ASP A 759 -29.58 -4.66 -17.49
C ASP A 759 -30.79 -4.49 -16.56
N LEU A 760 -30.70 -4.98 -15.32
CA LEU A 760 -31.76 -4.93 -14.29
C LEU A 760 -31.31 -4.12 -13.06
N PRO A 761 -32.23 -3.42 -12.36
CA PRO A 761 -31.87 -2.62 -11.19
C PRO A 761 -31.73 -3.50 -9.94
N ARG A 762 -30.64 -3.37 -9.19
CA ARG A 762 -30.52 -3.93 -7.83
C ARG A 762 -30.95 -2.89 -6.80
N ILE A 763 -32.10 -3.08 -6.16
CA ILE A 763 -32.66 -2.10 -5.20
C ILE A 763 -32.69 -2.67 -3.78
N LEU A 764 -32.31 -1.84 -2.81
CA LEU A 764 -32.40 -2.14 -1.39
C LEU A 764 -33.27 -1.09 -0.69
N THR A 765 -34.23 -1.54 0.11
CA THR A 765 -35.10 -0.71 0.97
C THR A 765 -34.70 -0.88 2.43
N ASN A 766 -35.12 0.00 3.35
CA ASN A 766 -34.69 -0.05 4.75
C ASN A 766 -33.15 -0.08 4.91
N TYR A 767 -32.43 0.61 4.01
CA TYR A 767 -30.97 0.61 3.98
C TYR A 767 -30.41 1.64 4.97
N SER A 768 -29.49 1.22 5.84
CA SER A 768 -28.95 2.07 6.89
C SER A 768 -28.11 3.23 6.33
N GLN A 769 -28.31 4.44 6.86
CA GLN A 769 -27.46 5.58 6.53
C GLN A 769 -25.97 5.30 6.78
N ASN A 770 -25.65 4.63 7.89
CA ASN A 770 -24.27 4.37 8.30
C ASN A 770 -23.53 3.43 7.34
N SER A 771 -24.23 2.86 6.36
CA SER A 771 -23.66 2.04 5.31
C SER A 771 -23.50 2.80 3.98
N ILE A 772 -23.78 4.11 3.95
CA ILE A 772 -23.64 5.00 2.78
C ILE A 772 -22.45 5.94 3.03
N HIS A 773 -21.49 5.91 2.11
CA HIS A 773 -20.27 6.72 2.18
C HIS A 773 -20.06 7.52 0.90
N TYR A 774 -19.36 8.65 1.01
CA TYR A 774 -19.00 9.50 -0.10
C TYR A 774 -17.55 9.23 -0.52
N PHE A 775 -17.34 9.13 -1.82
CA PHE A 775 -16.04 8.86 -2.44
C PHE A 775 -15.77 9.89 -3.53
N VAL A 776 -14.50 10.19 -3.79
CA VAL A 776 -14.13 10.95 -4.98
C VAL A 776 -14.42 10.12 -6.23
N LYS A 777 -15.13 10.73 -7.16
CA LYS A 777 -15.55 10.14 -8.42
C LYS A 777 -14.34 9.71 -9.23
N PRO A 778 -14.43 8.55 -9.91
CA PRO A 778 -13.41 8.10 -10.82
C PRO A 778 -12.93 9.21 -11.77
N SER A 779 -11.63 9.47 -11.76
CA SER A 779 -10.95 10.49 -12.55
C SER A 779 -11.25 11.95 -12.18
N ALA A 780 -11.96 12.19 -11.08
CA ALA A 780 -12.17 13.52 -10.52
C ALA A 780 -11.17 13.87 -9.40
N ILE A 781 -10.28 12.95 -9.01
CA ILE A 781 -9.24 13.23 -8.02
C ILE A 781 -8.35 14.38 -8.49
N ASP A 782 -7.94 15.23 -7.56
CA ASP A 782 -7.18 16.45 -7.89
C ASP A 782 -5.89 16.15 -8.65
N GLN A 783 -5.30 14.99 -8.41
CA GLN A 783 -4.06 14.53 -9.04
C GLN A 783 -4.19 14.29 -10.55
N LYS A 784 -5.42 14.21 -11.07
CA LYS A 784 -5.74 14.08 -12.50
C LYS A 784 -6.24 15.39 -13.13
N LEU A 785 -6.34 16.47 -12.36
CA LEU A 785 -6.75 17.76 -12.90
C LEU A 785 -5.73 18.24 -13.94
N PRO A 786 -6.19 18.90 -15.02
CA PRO A 786 -5.29 19.45 -16.02
C PRO A 786 -4.43 20.57 -15.41
N GLY A 787 -3.15 20.61 -15.80
CA GLY A 787 -2.23 21.69 -15.41
C GLY A 787 -1.73 21.63 -13.96
N VAL A 788 -1.97 20.54 -13.23
CA VAL A 788 -1.41 20.35 -11.88
C VAL A 788 0.11 20.29 -11.88
N PHE A 789 0.71 20.72 -10.78
CA PHE A 789 2.16 20.82 -10.69
C PHE A 789 2.85 19.45 -10.71
N ARG A 790 3.75 19.25 -11.68
CA ARG A 790 4.56 18.04 -11.85
C ARG A 790 6.01 18.41 -12.08
N HIS A 791 6.87 18.23 -11.08
CA HIS A 791 8.29 18.50 -11.20
C HIS A 791 9.11 17.67 -10.20
N PRO A 792 10.19 17.00 -10.64
CA PRO A 792 11.05 16.27 -9.71
C PRO A 792 11.85 17.22 -8.82
N ILE A 793 12.29 16.70 -7.68
CA ILE A 793 13.20 17.37 -6.75
C ILE A 793 14.59 17.45 -7.40
N GLY A 794 15.21 18.62 -7.42
CA GLY A 794 16.53 18.80 -8.03
C GLY A 794 17.65 18.18 -7.21
N ILE A 795 18.52 17.41 -7.87
CA ILE A 795 19.80 16.96 -7.32
C ILE A 795 20.86 18.04 -7.62
N PRO A 796 21.61 18.53 -6.63
CA PRO A 796 22.69 19.49 -6.87
C PRO A 796 23.73 18.94 -7.86
N ASP A 797 24.14 19.78 -8.82
CA ASP A 797 25.13 19.42 -9.84
C ASP A 797 26.44 18.89 -9.22
N ALA A 798 26.84 19.46 -8.07
CA ALA A 798 28.06 19.10 -7.35
C ALA A 798 28.12 17.62 -6.93
N ILE A 799 26.98 16.95 -6.77
CA ILE A 799 26.93 15.54 -6.38
C ILE A 799 26.43 14.62 -7.50
N PHE A 800 25.95 15.13 -8.64
CA PHE A 800 25.37 14.29 -9.68
C PHE A 800 26.45 13.72 -10.62
N PRO A 801 26.53 12.38 -10.81
CA PRO A 801 27.51 11.78 -11.71
C PRO A 801 27.38 12.24 -13.17
N LYS A 802 28.49 12.70 -13.76
CA LYS A 802 28.50 13.29 -15.11
C LYS A 802 28.06 12.30 -16.20
N GLN A 803 28.39 11.02 -16.04
CA GLN A 803 28.02 9.95 -16.98
C GLN A 803 26.51 9.67 -17.03
N TRP A 804 25.73 10.20 -16.08
CA TRP A 804 24.27 10.09 -16.10
C TRP A 804 23.58 11.28 -16.78
N LYS A 805 24.35 12.29 -17.19
CA LYS A 805 23.85 13.43 -17.96
C LYS A 805 23.70 13.05 -19.44
N ASN A 806 22.56 12.46 -19.79
CA ASN A 806 22.23 11.99 -21.13
C ASN A 806 21.29 12.90 -21.92
N ILE A 807 20.82 13.99 -21.31
CA ILE A 807 19.99 15.01 -21.97
C ILE A 807 20.88 16.24 -22.15
N PRO A 808 20.97 16.82 -23.37
CA PRO A 808 21.70 18.06 -23.59
C PRO A 808 21.23 19.12 -22.59
N ALA A 809 22.17 19.84 -21.97
CA ALA A 809 21.84 21.03 -21.20
C ALA A 809 20.91 21.90 -22.04
N ARG A 810 19.63 21.96 -21.68
CA ARG A 810 18.70 22.86 -22.34
C ARG A 810 19.30 24.24 -22.17
N VAL A 811 19.54 24.92 -23.28
CA VAL A 811 19.88 26.34 -23.25
C VAL A 811 18.62 27.04 -22.75
N PHE A 812 18.47 27.12 -21.42
CA PHE A 812 17.37 27.80 -20.74
C PHE A 812 17.34 29.31 -21.04
N ALA A 813 18.30 29.82 -21.83
CA ALA A 813 18.42 31.22 -22.21
C ALA A 813 17.29 31.74 -23.12
N ASN A 814 16.41 30.89 -23.70
CA ASN A 814 15.40 31.36 -24.66
C ASN A 814 13.94 31.34 -24.19
N SER A 815 13.61 30.82 -22.99
CA SER A 815 12.23 30.92 -22.46
C SER A 815 12.00 32.14 -21.57
N THR A 816 13.06 32.86 -21.17
CA THR A 816 12.96 34.10 -20.36
C THR A 816 12.78 35.37 -21.21
N LEU A 817 12.93 35.29 -22.53
CA LEU A 817 12.90 36.46 -23.44
C LEU A 817 11.57 36.68 -24.20
N MET A 818 10.53 35.90 -23.92
CA MET A 818 9.18 36.09 -24.52
C MET A 818 8.13 36.67 -23.56
N VAL A 819 8.54 37.12 -22.36
CA VAL A 819 7.70 37.92 -21.46
C VAL A 819 8.40 39.26 -21.23
N GLY A 820 8.28 40.14 -22.22
CA GLY A 820 8.74 41.53 -22.19
C GLY A 820 7.74 42.42 -22.89
#